data_AF-A0A1C6CMN0-F1
#
_entry.id   AF-A0A1C6CMN0-F1
#
_cell.length_a   1.000
_cell.length_b   1.000
_cell.length_c   1.000
_cell.angle_alpha   90.00
_cell.angle_beta   90.00
_cell.angle_gamma   90.00
#
_symmetry.space_group_name_H-M   'P 1'
#
loop_
_entity.id
_entity.type
_entity.pdbx_description
1 polymer ?
#
loop_
_entity_poly.entity_id
_entity_poly.type
_entity_poly.pdbx_seq_one_letter_code
_entity_poly.pdbx_strand_id
1 'polypeptide(L)'
;MKKRKCWYRILSFVLTVAMLAGFCPQGISFKDMQLTVPEVKAATTLKNPQLVPDDSMFAKQKVTWDCIYFGSYPQSEITYADGNIYNQLRSASESQWNSNNDIEIGGIKYRRLKGEDTLFHMSGSTSCYDWKDDYTTYHYFKYEPIKWRVLNKNGNDLFLLADVALDTQQYDTEGWLILRWENSTVRSWLNGYDASKNKMEKDYTSKNFIHSAFSKAEQTAIKTTNLVTNEFGDEYNTKDQIFLLSKSDVYDTEEAQNNGFLKERDAYDEARRSYCSTYAYAMGAYRTKSYYSDENINWWLRSPGRQGNMRMGVDQQGAVYDRGNGATSRDTSIRPAMHLNLSSVDVTKLYAGTVCSDGTVSEGKEETDNIASPLQKSGEFKFETSLHKIVNTSGGDKKTAKYTYDYDENWFFTPSTTYQHGLTKMSIRAAMAGYGVMDDPHSIDTNIKYLMAGTDKNSLEFTNYESSYPDPKTNTIGYAISSKNIKNGAGKTCSLLMVTVRGGGYMDEWGGNFDLGTKDEHQGFNEAALQVRDGIKKYVEKYKDKLPYELKVWISGYSRGAATTNLVAKMLDDGEVEGLTRDNIYAFCFECPQNTTRPETYVKGDKYKNIVSVVNPIDIVTKVAMSKFGFRRYGTVYQLPNVRASSGYAVAKLRMMAQYKMLIQYNGISPGAVWDNIIDTDVIGKDPTVTSDTATMHMTWEGIAQASMMDNLMNDLCDVAGNRDNYYMRLQANMISGMAGVLGKNSGLDTGALAVTIARVIPGLATKHPLDTAYLLTHLEPVGRAHYAELCLSWLDSISGDAIAQSSKTKYKKIAVNCPIDVTVYDADNNSVAEIKNDKVTDNEEGLEAYIDENGQKIVCIPEDADYKVDLKATDNGTMTYTVMNQNLETNECSQVKSYVDIPIKKGEVYKSTFETGTESSTETLKNVSGDEVQPSIEKGASEDIKKQVNVTAQSGGSVTGGGNYTISEYAKVTAEPETNYTFAGWYENDNLISKEKEYRFCVQNNRNLSAHFSKNANQGTQKPSSNTTKPSGNTTKAPSIKPFKATGKPKQIAAGKKVNLKAEIGLPDSITKQLIWKSSNTKVATVNANGVVTVKKKTGGKKVTITASNDKIKVSASWKVTSMKGIVKKVKITGTKTVKAGKSLKLKANVTATKKANKKLQWTSSNTKYATVNAEGVVKTKKTAKRKTIKIIAMATDGSGKKATFKVKVK
;
A
#
# COMPACT_ATOMS: atom_id res chain seq x y z
N MET A 1 18.10 4.65 41.94
CA MET A 1 16.65 4.52 41.59
C MET A 1 16.24 4.97 40.17
N LYS A 2 16.82 5.98 39.51
CA LYS A 2 16.29 6.44 38.18
C LYS A 2 16.42 5.40 37.03
N LYS A 3 17.58 4.73 36.85
CA LYS A 3 17.86 3.88 35.66
C LYS A 3 16.91 2.67 35.46
N ARG A 4 16.58 1.88 36.50
CA ARG A 4 15.75 0.64 36.38
C ARG A 4 14.27 0.86 35.95
N LYS A 5 13.78 2.11 35.85
CA LYS A 5 12.45 2.41 35.29
C LYS A 5 12.44 2.80 33.80
N CYS A 6 13.61 2.95 33.17
CA CYS A 6 13.71 3.07 31.72
C CYS A 6 13.61 1.68 31.06
N TRP A 7 14.39 0.70 31.51
CA TRP A 7 14.51 -0.63 30.89
C TRP A 7 13.18 -1.31 30.55
N TYR A 8 12.25 -1.48 31.49
CA TYR A 8 10.93 -2.08 31.20
C TYR A 8 10.05 -1.25 30.24
N ARG A 9 10.29 0.06 30.12
CA ARG A 9 9.62 0.92 29.14
C ARG A 9 10.28 0.87 27.77
N ILE A 10 11.60 0.67 27.73
CA ILE A 10 12.36 0.43 26.51
C ILE A 10 11.99 -0.95 25.95
N LEU A 11 11.96 -2.03 26.75
CA LEU A 11 11.48 -3.35 26.30
C LEU A 11 10.02 -3.35 25.80
N SER A 12 9.13 -2.57 26.44
CA SER A 12 7.75 -2.40 25.93
C SER A 12 7.69 -1.54 24.65
N PHE A 13 8.69 -0.67 24.43
CA PHE A 13 8.83 0.08 23.19
C PHE A 13 9.36 -0.85 22.09
N VAL A 14 10.46 -1.57 22.33
CA VAL A 14 11.15 -2.54 21.45
C VAL A 14 10.19 -3.47 20.71
N LEU A 15 9.44 -4.32 21.42
CA LEU A 15 8.57 -5.30 20.76
C LEU A 15 7.34 -4.69 20.07
N THR A 16 7.02 -3.43 20.38
CA THR A 16 6.05 -2.66 19.58
C THR A 16 6.74 -2.00 18.39
N VAL A 17 7.99 -1.53 18.52
CA VAL A 17 8.77 -0.83 17.49
C VAL A 17 9.23 -1.75 16.37
N ALA A 18 9.57 -3.02 16.66
CA ALA A 18 9.75 -4.06 15.65
C ALA A 18 8.53 -4.18 14.72
N MET A 19 7.33 -3.87 15.23
CA MET A 19 6.06 -3.87 14.50
C MET A 19 5.59 -2.47 14.05
N LEU A 20 6.38 -1.39 14.29
CA LEU A 20 6.00 0.00 14.00
C LEU A 20 7.04 0.79 13.19
N ALA A 21 8.29 0.34 13.02
CA ALA A 21 9.34 1.09 12.31
C ALA A 21 8.93 1.48 10.86
N GLY A 22 8.00 0.73 10.25
CA GLY A 22 7.41 1.05 8.96
C GLY A 22 6.51 2.31 8.93
N PHE A 23 5.76 2.62 10.00
CA PHE A 23 4.51 3.41 9.91
C PHE A 23 4.24 4.22 11.21
N CYS A 24 3.88 5.52 11.28
CA CYS A 24 3.58 6.58 10.30
C CYS A 24 3.59 8.00 10.99
N PRO A 25 3.60 9.14 10.26
CA PRO A 25 3.40 10.51 10.80
C PRO A 25 1.93 10.89 11.10
N GLN A 26 1.68 12.06 11.75
CA GLN A 26 0.31 12.55 12.04
C GLN A 26 0.10 14.09 11.98
N GLY A 27 -0.62 14.59 10.96
CA GLY A 27 -1.28 15.93 10.91
C GLY A 27 -2.83 15.94 11.13
N ILE A 28 -3.48 17.13 11.22
CA ILE A 28 -4.89 17.34 11.67
C ILE A 28 -5.63 18.53 10.96
N SER A 29 -6.94 18.38 10.65
CA SER A 29 -8.03 19.42 10.46
C SER A 29 -8.11 20.19 9.11
N PHE A 30 -9.28 20.47 8.47
CA PHE A 30 -10.71 20.07 8.66
C PHE A 30 -11.64 20.63 7.51
N LYS A 31 -12.74 19.90 7.18
CA LYS A 31 -14.09 20.38 6.69
C LYS A 31 -14.20 21.00 5.27
N ASP A 32 -15.26 20.88 4.45
CA ASP A 32 -16.57 20.15 4.38
C ASP A 32 -16.86 19.89 2.84
N MET A 33 -17.98 19.41 2.24
CA MET A 33 -19.38 19.16 2.66
C MET A 33 -20.09 17.97 1.91
N GLN A 34 -21.13 18.19 1.08
CA GLN A 34 -22.05 17.21 0.41
C GLN A 34 -22.66 17.82 -0.90
N LEU A 35 -23.64 17.31 -1.70
CA LEU A 35 -24.70 16.27 -1.59
C LEU A 35 -25.38 15.96 -2.99
N THR A 36 -25.97 14.76 -3.17
CA THR A 36 -27.07 14.35 -4.13
C THR A 36 -26.80 13.96 -5.61
N VAL A 37 -27.79 13.27 -6.22
CA VAL A 37 -27.80 12.52 -7.52
C VAL A 37 -29.17 12.67 -8.21
N PRO A 38 -29.31 12.50 -9.54
CA PRO A 38 -30.42 11.71 -10.13
C PRO A 38 -30.01 10.83 -11.36
N GLU A 39 -30.99 10.22 -12.04
CA GLU A 39 -30.85 8.95 -12.80
C GLU A 39 -30.81 9.00 -14.35
N VAL A 40 -30.35 7.86 -14.88
CA VAL A 40 -30.23 7.34 -16.26
C VAL A 40 -31.46 7.48 -17.19
N LYS A 41 -31.24 7.73 -18.49
CA LYS A 41 -31.91 6.99 -19.59
C LYS A 41 -31.17 7.01 -20.95
N ALA A 42 -31.54 6.07 -21.82
CA ALA A 42 -30.70 5.48 -22.87
C ALA A 42 -30.76 6.16 -24.27
N ALA A 43 -29.89 5.64 -25.15
CA ALA A 43 -29.82 5.79 -26.62
C ALA A 43 -29.35 7.15 -27.18
N THR A 44 -28.24 7.13 -27.91
CA THR A 44 -27.69 8.27 -28.67
C THR A 44 -27.64 7.96 -30.16
N THR A 45 -28.77 8.13 -30.84
CA THR A 45 -28.72 8.59 -32.23
C THR A 45 -28.07 9.97 -32.24
N LEU A 46 -27.10 10.23 -33.14
CA LEU A 46 -26.49 11.56 -33.28
C LEU A 46 -27.55 12.67 -33.35
N LYS A 47 -27.36 13.69 -32.51
CA LYS A 47 -28.28 14.83 -32.33
C LYS A 47 -27.75 16.08 -33.02
N ASN A 48 -28.69 16.94 -33.42
CA ASN A 48 -28.39 18.33 -33.76
C ASN A 48 -28.00 19.13 -32.50
N PRO A 49 -27.38 20.31 -32.64
CA PRO A 49 -26.98 21.16 -31.53
C PRO A 49 -28.10 21.41 -30.52
N GLN A 50 -27.79 21.20 -29.24
CA GLN A 50 -28.73 21.33 -28.13
C GLN A 50 -28.50 22.68 -27.42
N LEU A 51 -29.42 23.63 -27.62
CA LEU A 51 -29.37 24.97 -27.06
C LEU A 51 -30.12 25.02 -25.71
N VAL A 52 -29.49 25.58 -24.68
CA VAL A 52 -30.03 25.78 -23.33
C VAL A 52 -29.73 27.21 -22.86
N PRO A 53 -30.72 28.00 -22.40
CA PRO A 53 -30.44 29.34 -21.85
C PRO A 53 -29.52 29.29 -20.62
N ASP A 54 -28.50 30.14 -20.59
CA ASP A 54 -27.53 30.25 -19.50
C ASP A 54 -27.03 31.70 -19.36
N ASP A 55 -27.61 32.45 -18.41
CA ASP A 55 -27.26 33.85 -18.13
C ASP A 55 -25.81 34.05 -17.60
N SER A 56 -25.05 32.98 -17.32
CA SER A 56 -23.63 33.09 -16.94
C SER A 56 -22.68 33.22 -18.12
N MET A 57 -23.15 32.90 -19.34
CA MET A 57 -22.36 32.94 -20.57
C MET A 57 -22.55 34.27 -21.33
N PHE A 58 -21.53 34.70 -22.07
CA PHE A 58 -21.61 35.89 -22.92
C PHE A 58 -22.70 35.75 -24.00
N ALA A 59 -22.80 34.55 -24.60
CA ALA A 59 -23.85 34.21 -25.55
C ALA A 59 -25.26 34.12 -24.94
N LYS A 60 -25.38 34.08 -23.59
CA LYS A 60 -26.59 33.73 -22.84
C LYS A 60 -27.19 32.36 -23.15
N GLN A 61 -26.43 31.50 -23.84
CA GLN A 61 -26.81 30.13 -24.16
C GLN A 61 -25.60 29.20 -23.97
N LYS A 62 -25.85 28.09 -23.29
CA LYS A 62 -25.01 26.89 -23.39
C LYS A 62 -25.47 26.07 -24.58
N VAL A 63 -24.54 25.65 -25.42
CA VAL A 63 -24.79 24.83 -26.60
C VAL A 63 -23.99 23.55 -26.49
N THR A 64 -24.59 22.41 -26.82
CA THR A 64 -23.93 21.10 -26.82
C THR A 64 -24.02 20.47 -28.21
N TRP A 65 -22.88 20.19 -28.84
CA TRP A 65 -22.79 19.42 -30.08
C TRP A 65 -22.47 17.97 -29.74
N ASP A 66 -23.16 17.03 -30.38
CA ASP A 66 -22.62 15.68 -30.58
C ASP A 66 -21.41 15.78 -31.52
N CYS A 67 -20.43 14.88 -31.37
CA CYS A 67 -19.17 14.91 -32.11
C CYS A 67 -18.82 13.54 -32.71
N ILE A 68 -17.99 13.53 -33.76
CA ILE A 68 -17.43 12.30 -34.34
C ILE A 68 -15.92 12.42 -34.60
N TYR A 69 -15.22 11.29 -34.72
CA TYR A 69 -13.89 11.18 -35.30
C TYR A 69 -13.97 10.73 -36.76
N PHE A 70 -13.25 11.38 -37.67
CA PHE A 70 -13.16 10.97 -39.08
C PHE A 70 -11.89 11.55 -39.72
N GLY A 71 -11.06 10.73 -40.40
CA GLY A 71 -9.71 11.14 -40.82
C GLY A 71 -8.74 11.36 -39.65
N SER A 72 -7.48 11.64 -39.97
CA SER A 72 -6.41 11.96 -39.01
C SER A 72 -5.44 12.99 -39.58
N TYR A 73 -4.96 13.92 -38.76
CA TYR A 73 -4.05 15.00 -39.18
C TYR A 73 -2.93 15.20 -38.13
N PRO A 74 -1.77 15.79 -38.48
CA PRO A 74 -0.77 16.15 -37.47
C PRO A 74 -1.37 17.05 -36.38
N GLN A 75 -1.21 16.66 -35.12
CA GLN A 75 -1.79 17.40 -33.97
C GLN A 75 -0.79 17.58 -32.82
N SER A 76 -0.43 16.53 -32.08
CA SER A 76 0.56 16.62 -31.00
C SER A 76 2.01 16.63 -31.51
N GLU A 77 2.91 17.27 -30.77
CA GLU A 77 4.37 17.23 -31.02
C GLU A 77 5.02 16.03 -30.30
N ILE A 78 6.06 15.45 -30.91
CA ILE A 78 6.94 14.42 -30.36
C ILE A 78 8.30 15.05 -30.04
N THR A 79 8.70 14.98 -28.77
CA THR A 79 9.87 15.66 -28.21
C THR A 79 10.91 14.66 -27.72
N TYR A 80 12.12 15.13 -27.35
CA TYR A 80 13.13 14.28 -26.70
C TYR A 80 12.61 13.56 -25.43
N ALA A 81 11.62 14.14 -24.75
CA ALA A 81 11.02 13.53 -23.58
C ALA A 81 10.24 12.23 -23.90
N ASP A 82 9.90 12.00 -25.17
CA ASP A 82 9.13 10.84 -25.64
C ASP A 82 10.07 9.69 -26.11
N GLY A 83 11.38 9.86 -25.91
CA GLY A 83 12.36 8.78 -25.87
C GLY A 83 12.64 8.15 -27.22
N ASN A 84 12.43 6.83 -27.33
CA ASN A 84 12.89 6.04 -28.48
C ASN A 84 12.29 6.54 -29.80
N ILE A 85 11.01 6.90 -29.84
CA ILE A 85 10.37 7.36 -31.09
C ILE A 85 10.96 8.68 -31.59
N TYR A 86 11.29 9.63 -30.69
CA TYR A 86 11.98 10.87 -31.08
C TYR A 86 13.37 10.59 -31.67
N ASN A 87 14.12 9.68 -31.06
CA ASN A 87 15.43 9.28 -31.58
C ASN A 87 15.30 8.56 -32.93
N GLN A 88 14.30 7.69 -33.11
CA GLN A 88 14.03 7.03 -34.39
C GLN A 88 13.65 8.04 -35.49
N LEU A 89 12.77 8.99 -35.21
CA LEU A 89 12.37 10.06 -36.15
C LEU A 89 13.57 10.96 -36.50
N ARG A 90 14.38 11.34 -35.51
CA ARG A 90 15.59 12.15 -35.68
C ARG A 90 16.73 11.43 -36.41
N SER A 91 16.80 10.09 -36.32
CA SER A 91 17.82 9.27 -36.99
C SER A 91 17.34 8.63 -38.31
N ALA A 92 16.06 8.80 -38.67
CA ALA A 92 15.53 8.31 -39.94
C ALA A 92 16.21 9.02 -41.11
N SER A 93 16.70 8.22 -42.07
CA SER A 93 17.37 8.76 -43.26
C SER A 93 16.39 9.53 -44.15
N GLU A 94 16.89 10.49 -44.91
CA GLU A 94 16.08 11.36 -45.79
C GLU A 94 15.16 10.56 -46.72
N SER A 95 15.64 9.40 -47.20
CA SER A 95 14.88 8.47 -48.06
C SER A 95 13.67 7.79 -47.42
N GLN A 96 13.51 7.86 -46.09
CA GLN A 96 12.35 7.33 -45.37
C GLN A 96 11.22 8.37 -45.24
N TRP A 97 11.53 9.64 -45.44
CA TRP A 97 10.57 10.74 -45.44
C TRP A 97 10.00 10.92 -46.85
N ASN A 98 8.67 10.96 -46.97
CA ASN A 98 8.03 11.21 -48.25
C ASN A 98 8.09 12.71 -48.62
N SER A 99 7.67 13.05 -49.84
CA SER A 99 7.68 14.44 -50.34
C SER A 99 6.84 15.42 -49.51
N ASN A 100 5.87 14.92 -48.73
CA ASN A 100 5.00 15.68 -47.81
C ASN A 100 5.63 15.85 -46.41
N ASN A 101 6.91 15.47 -46.24
CA ASN A 101 7.59 15.38 -44.94
C ASN A 101 6.89 14.42 -43.96
N ASP A 102 6.14 13.42 -44.45
CA ASP A 102 5.57 12.36 -43.61
C ASP A 102 6.46 11.09 -43.58
N ILE A 103 6.43 10.35 -42.48
CA ILE A 103 6.99 9.00 -42.30
C ILE A 103 5.98 8.12 -41.55
N GLU A 104 6.11 6.79 -41.66
CA GLU A 104 5.38 5.83 -40.83
C GLU A 104 6.36 4.98 -40.03
N ILE A 105 6.17 4.92 -38.70
CA ILE A 105 6.97 4.10 -37.78
C ILE A 105 6.01 3.35 -36.85
N GLY A 106 6.13 2.03 -36.78
CA GLY A 106 5.28 1.20 -35.91
C GLY A 106 3.79 1.22 -36.26
N GLY A 107 3.42 1.55 -37.50
CA GLY A 107 2.02 1.73 -37.92
C GLY A 107 1.40 3.08 -37.52
N ILE A 108 2.21 4.02 -37.00
CA ILE A 108 1.79 5.39 -36.70
C ILE A 108 2.47 6.34 -37.69
N LYS A 109 1.68 7.24 -38.28
CA LYS A 109 2.14 8.27 -39.21
C LYS A 109 2.60 9.51 -38.43
N TYR A 110 3.71 10.11 -38.85
CA TYR A 110 4.27 11.33 -38.30
C TYR A 110 4.62 12.30 -39.44
N ARG A 111 4.61 13.60 -39.19
CA ARG A 111 5.11 14.66 -40.08
C ARG A 111 6.27 15.41 -39.41
N ARG A 112 7.36 15.68 -40.13
CA ARG A 112 8.40 16.62 -39.66
C ARG A 112 8.14 18.03 -40.19
N LEU A 113 8.51 19.02 -39.39
CA LEU A 113 8.37 20.45 -39.70
C LEU A 113 9.51 21.22 -39.03
N LYS A 114 10.19 22.09 -39.78
CA LYS A 114 11.15 23.07 -39.25
C LYS A 114 10.58 24.48 -39.37
N GLY A 115 11.10 25.46 -38.63
CA GLY A 115 10.60 26.85 -38.65
C GLY A 115 10.60 27.47 -40.06
N GLU A 116 11.61 27.17 -40.89
CA GLU A 116 11.69 27.61 -42.29
C GLU A 116 10.54 27.08 -43.20
N ASP A 117 9.89 25.98 -42.82
CA ASP A 117 8.76 25.39 -43.58
C ASP A 117 7.42 26.05 -43.23
N THR A 118 7.35 26.92 -42.21
CA THR A 118 6.10 27.50 -41.69
C THR A 118 5.68 28.77 -42.43
N LEU A 119 4.41 29.15 -42.31
CA LEU A 119 3.93 30.42 -42.85
C LEU A 119 4.30 31.60 -41.94
N PHE A 120 4.34 31.38 -40.63
CA PHE A 120 4.70 32.38 -39.63
C PHE A 120 5.47 31.74 -38.46
N HIS A 121 6.63 32.30 -38.14
CA HIS A 121 7.46 31.88 -37.00
C HIS A 121 8.02 33.11 -36.28
N MET A 122 8.11 33.05 -34.95
CA MET A 122 8.65 34.09 -34.08
C MET A 122 8.99 33.47 -32.72
N SER A 123 10.24 33.57 -32.27
CA SER A 123 10.67 33.04 -30.97
C SER A 123 10.41 34.04 -29.84
N GLY A 124 10.35 33.55 -28.59
CA GLY A 124 10.21 34.39 -27.39
C GLY A 124 8.83 35.06 -27.18
N SER A 125 7.87 34.82 -28.05
CA SER A 125 6.47 35.27 -27.91
C SER A 125 5.61 34.15 -27.35
N THR A 126 4.82 34.40 -26.29
CA THR A 126 3.87 33.40 -25.76
C THR A 126 2.57 33.28 -26.58
N SER A 127 2.48 34.00 -27.71
CA SER A 127 1.36 33.94 -28.66
C SER A 127 1.69 33.15 -29.93
N CYS A 128 2.97 32.77 -30.09
CA CYS A 128 3.51 32.08 -31.26
C CYS A 128 4.23 30.80 -30.80
N TYR A 129 4.37 29.79 -31.66
CA TYR A 129 5.17 28.62 -31.31
C TYR A 129 6.64 29.00 -31.12
N ASP A 130 7.22 28.59 -29.98
CA ASP A 130 8.59 28.98 -29.57
C ASP A 130 9.66 28.09 -30.23
N TRP A 131 10.12 28.55 -31.39
CA TRP A 131 11.23 27.95 -32.15
C TRP A 131 12.62 28.20 -31.52
N LYS A 132 12.74 28.98 -30.45
CA LYS A 132 13.99 29.23 -29.68
C LYS A 132 15.17 29.71 -30.55
N ASP A 133 14.83 30.44 -31.60
CA ASP A 133 15.71 30.94 -32.66
C ASP A 133 16.44 29.86 -33.49
N ASP A 134 16.01 28.60 -33.42
CA ASP A 134 16.37 27.55 -34.37
C ASP A 134 15.18 27.22 -35.30
N TYR A 135 15.20 27.85 -36.47
CA TYR A 135 14.22 27.62 -37.53
C TYR A 135 14.63 26.47 -38.47
N THR A 136 15.78 25.82 -38.24
CA THR A 136 16.39 24.83 -39.14
C THR A 136 16.19 23.39 -38.68
N THR A 137 16.12 23.13 -37.37
CA THR A 137 15.88 21.80 -36.82
C THR A 137 14.46 21.31 -37.10
N TYR A 138 14.35 20.04 -37.52
CA TYR A 138 13.06 19.36 -37.62
C TYR A 138 12.49 19.02 -36.24
N HIS A 139 11.31 19.56 -35.96
CA HIS A 139 10.37 19.06 -34.96
C HIS A 139 9.44 18.03 -35.61
N TYR A 140 8.81 17.16 -34.81
CA TYR A 140 8.03 16.02 -35.30
C TYR A 140 6.62 16.05 -34.70
N PHE A 141 5.61 15.77 -35.52
CA PHE A 141 4.21 15.87 -35.16
C PHE A 141 3.49 14.57 -35.51
N LYS A 142 2.71 14.04 -34.57
CA LYS A 142 1.99 12.77 -34.70
C LYS A 142 0.65 13.00 -35.41
N TYR A 143 0.30 12.12 -36.34
CA TYR A 143 -1.06 12.07 -36.90
C TYR A 143 -2.03 11.51 -35.86
N GLU A 144 -3.11 12.24 -35.60
CA GLU A 144 -4.13 11.86 -34.63
C GLU A 144 -5.53 12.09 -35.21
N PRO A 145 -6.55 11.31 -34.83
CA PRO A 145 -7.90 11.42 -35.37
C PRO A 145 -8.48 12.84 -35.25
N ILE A 146 -9.10 13.33 -36.33
CA ILE A 146 -9.73 14.64 -36.33
C ILE A 146 -11.10 14.51 -35.65
N LYS A 147 -11.34 15.28 -34.58
CA LYS A 147 -12.66 15.42 -33.96
C LYS A 147 -13.47 16.50 -34.69
N TRP A 148 -14.73 16.20 -34.98
CA TRP A 148 -15.68 17.07 -35.68
C TRP A 148 -16.96 17.25 -34.85
N ARG A 149 -17.46 18.47 -34.74
CA ARG A 149 -18.78 18.79 -34.19
C ARG A 149 -19.86 18.57 -35.25
N VAL A 150 -20.98 17.96 -34.85
CA VAL A 150 -22.19 17.83 -35.67
C VAL A 150 -22.95 19.14 -35.65
N LEU A 151 -22.81 19.95 -36.71
CA LEU A 151 -23.58 21.18 -36.86
C LEU A 151 -25.02 20.89 -37.31
N ASN A 152 -25.20 19.92 -38.21
CA ASN A 152 -26.51 19.51 -38.68
C ASN A 152 -26.53 18.04 -39.12
N LYS A 153 -27.63 17.32 -38.86
CA LYS A 153 -27.89 15.98 -39.35
C LYS A 153 -29.26 15.92 -40.02
N ASN A 154 -29.27 15.72 -41.33
CA ASN A 154 -30.48 15.62 -42.15
C ASN A 154 -30.52 14.27 -42.87
N GLY A 155 -31.25 13.30 -42.30
CA GLY A 155 -31.29 11.92 -42.79
C GLY A 155 -29.89 11.28 -42.74
N ASN A 156 -29.35 10.95 -43.91
CA ASN A 156 -27.99 10.41 -44.09
C ASN A 156 -26.93 11.48 -44.33
N ASP A 157 -27.28 12.77 -44.32
CA ASP A 157 -26.31 13.86 -44.44
C ASP A 157 -25.88 14.36 -43.07
N LEU A 158 -24.58 14.53 -42.86
CA LEU A 158 -24.00 15.05 -41.63
C LEU A 158 -23.06 16.22 -41.95
N PHE A 159 -23.46 17.43 -41.57
CA PHE A 159 -22.66 18.64 -41.70
C PHE A 159 -21.76 18.80 -40.47
N LEU A 160 -20.45 18.93 -40.74
CA LEU A 160 -19.39 18.78 -39.76
C LEU A 160 -18.43 19.97 -39.77
N LEU A 161 -17.93 20.34 -38.59
CA LEU A 161 -16.88 21.34 -38.37
C LEU A 161 -15.79 20.76 -37.47
N ALA A 162 -14.52 20.91 -37.82
CA ALA A 162 -13.41 20.47 -36.97
C ALA A 162 -13.47 21.16 -35.59
N ASP A 163 -13.32 20.39 -34.51
CA ASP A 163 -13.49 20.88 -33.14
C ASP A 163 -12.45 21.96 -32.78
N VAL A 164 -11.22 21.78 -33.26
CA VAL A 164 -10.11 22.75 -33.21
C VAL A 164 -9.62 23.07 -34.62
N ALA A 165 -8.88 24.17 -34.77
CA ALA A 165 -8.14 24.43 -36.01
C ALA A 165 -6.94 23.50 -36.15
N LEU A 166 -6.69 23.05 -37.38
CA LEU A 166 -5.75 21.96 -37.70
C LEU A 166 -4.47 22.42 -38.41
N ASP A 167 -4.49 23.61 -39.02
CA ASP A 167 -3.38 24.18 -39.79
C ASP A 167 -3.50 25.72 -39.89
N THR A 168 -2.52 26.39 -40.49
CA THR A 168 -2.64 27.75 -41.03
C THR A 168 -2.46 27.73 -42.55
N GLN A 169 -3.22 28.53 -43.29
CA GLN A 169 -3.01 28.72 -44.73
C GLN A 169 -3.39 30.14 -45.15
N GLN A 170 -2.65 30.68 -46.13
CA GLN A 170 -2.96 31.95 -46.79
C GLN A 170 -3.98 31.73 -47.92
N TYR A 171 -4.97 32.62 -48.02
CA TYR A 171 -5.87 32.69 -49.18
C TYR A 171 -5.16 33.18 -50.45
N ASP A 172 -4.18 34.04 -50.25
CA ASP A 172 -3.43 34.79 -51.25
C ASP A 172 -1.96 34.85 -50.83
N THR A 173 -1.02 34.66 -51.75
CA THR A 173 0.41 34.81 -51.46
C THR A 173 1.07 35.98 -52.18
N GLU A 174 0.30 36.76 -52.95
CA GLU A 174 0.77 37.80 -53.87
C GLU A 174 0.12 39.17 -53.60
N GLY A 175 -1.06 39.20 -52.97
CA GLY A 175 -1.75 40.44 -52.56
C GLY A 175 -2.70 41.01 -53.62
N TRP A 176 -3.39 40.14 -54.34
CA TRP A 176 -4.36 40.50 -55.37
C TRP A 176 -5.52 41.34 -54.83
N LEU A 177 -5.76 42.49 -55.46
CA LEU A 177 -6.84 43.42 -55.11
C LEU A 177 -8.25 42.79 -55.10
N ILE A 178 -8.46 41.76 -55.94
CA ILE A 178 -9.66 40.93 -55.96
C ILE A 178 -9.24 39.46 -56.06
N LEU A 179 -9.63 38.69 -55.05
CA LEU A 179 -9.58 37.23 -55.00
C LEU A 179 -10.97 36.71 -54.65
N ARG A 180 -11.33 35.50 -55.08
CA ARG A 180 -12.58 34.81 -54.75
C ARG A 180 -12.33 33.50 -53.96
N TRP A 181 -13.35 32.81 -53.44
CA TRP A 181 -13.19 31.45 -52.90
C TRP A 181 -12.73 30.49 -54.00
N GLU A 182 -13.39 30.55 -55.16
CA GLU A 182 -13.19 29.65 -56.31
C GLU A 182 -11.75 29.52 -56.78
N ASN A 183 -10.94 30.57 -56.67
CA ASN A 183 -9.56 30.65 -57.15
C ASN A 183 -8.51 30.89 -56.04
N SER A 184 -8.86 30.60 -54.78
CA SER A 184 -7.95 30.74 -53.63
C SER A 184 -6.98 29.56 -53.46
N THR A 185 -5.80 29.82 -52.89
CA THR A 185 -4.85 28.77 -52.48
C THR A 185 -5.42 27.88 -51.38
N VAL A 186 -6.18 28.44 -50.41
CA VAL A 186 -6.89 27.66 -49.37
C VAL A 186 -7.82 26.60 -49.98
N ARG A 187 -8.67 26.97 -50.94
CA ARG A 187 -9.60 26.02 -51.58
C ARG A 187 -8.85 24.87 -52.27
N SER A 188 -7.77 25.20 -52.99
CA SER A 188 -6.95 24.21 -53.71
C SER A 188 -6.15 23.31 -52.76
N TRP A 189 -5.59 23.88 -51.68
CA TRP A 189 -4.91 23.12 -50.63
C TRP A 189 -5.86 22.26 -49.79
N LEU A 190 -7.13 22.67 -49.60
CA LEU A 190 -8.10 21.82 -48.89
C LEU A 190 -8.48 20.58 -49.70
N ASN A 191 -8.61 20.70 -51.02
CA ASN A 191 -9.15 19.67 -51.91
C ASN A 191 -8.12 19.01 -52.86
N GLY A 192 -6.84 19.34 -52.73
CA GLY A 192 -5.76 18.72 -53.52
C GLY A 192 -5.77 19.07 -55.01
N TYR A 193 -6.21 20.28 -55.35
CA TYR A 193 -6.34 20.72 -56.74
C TYR A 193 -5.01 21.15 -57.37
N ASP A 194 -4.95 21.04 -58.70
CA ASP A 194 -3.83 21.48 -59.53
C ASP A 194 -3.76 23.02 -59.68
N ALA A 195 -2.66 23.49 -60.28
CA ALA A 195 -2.37 24.90 -60.54
C ALA A 195 -3.52 25.67 -61.23
N SER A 196 -4.29 25.05 -62.12
CA SER A 196 -5.38 25.72 -62.85
C SER A 196 -6.59 26.09 -61.98
N LYS A 197 -6.63 25.65 -60.70
CA LYS A 197 -7.74 25.92 -59.78
C LYS A 197 -7.46 27.05 -58.78
N ASN A 198 -6.30 27.69 -58.84
CA ASN A 198 -6.01 28.89 -58.06
C ASN A 198 -5.25 29.95 -58.86
N LYS A 199 -5.47 31.22 -58.48
CA LYS A 199 -4.94 32.40 -59.18
C LYS A 199 -3.42 32.55 -59.10
N MET A 200 -2.80 31.85 -58.16
CA MET A 200 -1.35 31.85 -57.89
C MET A 200 -0.62 30.68 -58.59
N GLU A 201 -1.31 29.93 -59.45
CA GLU A 201 -0.78 28.81 -60.26
C GLU A 201 -0.04 27.72 -59.46
N LYS A 202 -0.42 27.52 -58.17
CA LYS A 202 0.24 26.54 -57.29
C LYS A 202 -0.41 25.17 -57.38
N ASP A 203 0.39 24.15 -57.67
CA ASP A 203 -0.05 22.75 -57.66
C ASP A 203 -0.10 22.19 -56.23
N TYR A 204 -1.30 21.80 -55.77
CA TYR A 204 -1.52 21.17 -54.47
C TYR A 204 -1.83 19.67 -54.56
N THR A 205 -1.74 19.02 -55.72
CA THR A 205 -2.06 17.58 -55.90
C THR A 205 -1.28 16.66 -54.95
N SER A 206 -0.05 17.04 -54.58
CA SER A 206 0.86 16.28 -53.72
C SER A 206 0.92 16.74 -52.25
N LYS A 207 0.72 18.03 -51.95
CA LYS A 207 0.81 18.62 -50.60
C LYS A 207 -0.48 19.34 -50.22
N ASN A 208 -1.48 18.59 -49.75
CA ASN A 208 -2.81 19.12 -49.43
C ASN A 208 -3.42 18.48 -48.20
N PHE A 209 -4.53 19.07 -47.72
CA PHE A 209 -5.30 18.56 -46.61
C PHE A 209 -5.96 17.21 -46.93
N ILE A 210 -6.83 17.11 -47.95
CA ILE A 210 -7.66 15.91 -48.18
C ILE A 210 -6.86 14.60 -48.35
N HIS A 211 -5.73 14.61 -49.07
CA HIS A 211 -4.83 13.45 -49.24
C HIS A 211 -3.95 13.18 -48.01
N SER A 212 -3.70 14.19 -47.17
CA SER A 212 -3.03 13.99 -45.87
C SER A 212 -3.98 13.45 -44.81
N ALA A 213 -5.22 13.97 -44.79
CA ALA A 213 -6.19 13.83 -43.71
C ALA A 213 -7.06 12.57 -43.80
N PHE A 214 -7.35 12.10 -45.02
CA PHE A 214 -8.27 11.00 -45.26
C PHE A 214 -7.68 9.98 -46.21
N SER A 215 -7.85 8.69 -45.91
CA SER A 215 -7.56 7.61 -46.83
C SER A 215 -8.44 7.68 -48.09
N LYS A 216 -8.01 7.02 -49.17
CA LYS A 216 -8.81 6.91 -50.42
C LYS A 216 -10.21 6.31 -50.20
N ALA A 217 -10.39 5.50 -49.15
CA ALA A 217 -11.70 4.97 -48.77
C ALA A 217 -12.57 6.05 -48.11
N GLU A 218 -12.05 6.73 -47.09
CA GLU A 218 -12.75 7.82 -46.40
C GLU A 218 -13.15 8.95 -47.36
N GLN A 219 -12.28 9.30 -48.32
CA GLN A 219 -12.56 10.29 -49.37
C GLN A 219 -13.82 9.98 -50.19
N THR A 220 -14.26 8.71 -50.29
CA THR A 220 -15.52 8.35 -50.99
C THR A 220 -16.79 8.62 -50.18
N ALA A 221 -16.68 8.77 -48.85
CA ALA A 221 -17.82 9.12 -47.99
C ALA A 221 -18.04 10.63 -47.87
N ILE A 222 -17.02 11.44 -48.14
CA ILE A 222 -17.09 12.90 -48.09
C ILE A 222 -17.81 13.42 -49.34
N LYS A 223 -18.95 14.07 -49.18
CA LYS A 223 -19.79 14.51 -50.29
C LYS A 223 -19.18 15.73 -50.99
N THR A 224 -19.04 15.67 -52.31
CA THR A 224 -18.86 16.86 -53.15
C THR A 224 -20.10 17.75 -52.99
N THR A 225 -19.92 18.88 -52.31
CA THR A 225 -20.99 19.80 -51.89
C THR A 225 -21.02 21.00 -52.82
N ASN A 226 -22.21 21.42 -53.25
CA ASN A 226 -22.38 22.61 -54.09
C ASN A 226 -22.51 23.86 -53.21
N LEU A 227 -21.41 24.59 -53.04
CA LEU A 227 -21.29 25.72 -52.13
C LEU A 227 -21.61 27.04 -52.83
N VAL A 228 -22.76 27.63 -52.47
CA VAL A 228 -23.18 28.96 -52.91
C VAL A 228 -22.31 30.01 -52.21
N THR A 229 -21.67 30.92 -52.96
CA THR A 229 -20.85 32.01 -52.41
C THR A 229 -21.34 33.34 -52.98
N ASN A 230 -21.75 34.24 -52.09
CA ASN A 230 -22.19 35.59 -52.45
C ASN A 230 -21.06 36.58 -52.16
N GLU A 231 -20.42 37.11 -53.21
CA GLU A 231 -19.28 38.02 -53.11
C GLU A 231 -19.55 39.32 -53.88
N PHE A 232 -19.58 40.45 -53.18
CA PHE A 232 -19.75 41.80 -53.72
C PHE A 232 -21.02 42.06 -54.58
N GLY A 233 -21.97 41.11 -54.59
CA GLY A 233 -23.22 41.17 -55.36
C GLY A 233 -23.35 40.02 -56.37
N ASP A 234 -22.25 39.34 -56.70
CA ASP A 234 -22.25 38.14 -57.54
C ASP A 234 -22.51 36.89 -56.69
N GLU A 235 -23.46 36.05 -57.11
CA GLU A 235 -23.59 34.67 -56.63
C GLU A 235 -22.82 33.73 -57.57
N TYR A 236 -21.96 32.86 -57.02
CA TYR A 236 -21.36 31.76 -57.77
C TYR A 236 -21.25 30.48 -56.94
N ASN A 237 -21.13 29.34 -57.62
CA ASN A 237 -21.16 28.02 -57.02
C ASN A 237 -19.82 27.29 -57.20
N THR A 238 -19.26 26.75 -56.12
CA THR A 238 -18.12 25.80 -56.17
C THR A 238 -18.57 24.39 -55.79
N LYS A 239 -17.77 23.38 -56.17
CA LYS A 239 -18.02 21.97 -55.89
C LYS A 239 -16.82 21.35 -55.17
N ASP A 240 -16.87 21.39 -53.85
CA ASP A 240 -15.75 21.07 -52.95
C ASP A 240 -16.14 19.92 -52.00
N GLN A 241 -15.18 19.11 -51.55
CA GLN A 241 -15.41 18.08 -50.54
C GLN A 241 -15.10 18.60 -49.13
N ILE A 242 -14.01 19.37 -49.01
CA ILE A 242 -13.62 20.08 -47.78
C ILE A 242 -13.64 21.58 -48.04
N PHE A 243 -14.20 22.35 -47.11
CA PHE A 243 -14.34 23.80 -47.23
C PHE A 243 -14.19 24.50 -45.87
N LEU A 244 -14.41 25.80 -45.84
CA LEU A 244 -14.54 26.61 -44.61
C LEU A 244 -15.95 27.17 -44.52
N LEU A 245 -16.46 27.37 -43.31
CA LEU A 245 -17.81 27.91 -43.12
C LEU A 245 -17.99 29.29 -43.77
N SER A 246 -19.18 29.56 -44.28
CA SER A 246 -19.61 30.87 -44.76
C SER A 246 -20.15 31.74 -43.63
N LYS A 247 -20.35 33.05 -43.90
CA LYS A 247 -21.12 33.96 -43.05
C LYS A 247 -22.44 33.33 -42.59
N SER A 248 -23.21 32.77 -43.53
CA SER A 248 -24.53 32.18 -43.33
C SER A 248 -24.57 31.10 -42.27
N ASP A 249 -23.50 30.34 -42.15
CA ASP A 249 -23.42 29.14 -41.32
C ASP A 249 -23.08 29.50 -39.87
N VAL A 250 -22.72 30.77 -39.60
CA VAL A 250 -22.08 31.25 -38.36
C VAL A 250 -22.81 32.44 -37.73
N TYR A 251 -23.47 33.31 -38.50
CA TYR A 251 -24.35 34.37 -37.99
C TYR A 251 -25.40 34.85 -39.03
N ASP A 252 -26.28 35.79 -38.64
CA ASP A 252 -27.26 36.49 -39.50
C ASP A 252 -28.41 35.63 -40.09
N THR A 253 -28.48 34.34 -39.77
CA THR A 253 -29.46 33.39 -40.36
C THR A 253 -30.08 32.46 -39.33
N GLU A 254 -31.13 31.71 -39.74
CA GLU A 254 -31.63 30.58 -38.95
C GLU A 254 -30.71 29.36 -39.02
N GLU A 255 -29.94 29.21 -40.09
CA GLU A 255 -28.95 28.14 -40.27
C GLU A 255 -27.81 28.24 -39.24
N ALA A 256 -27.29 29.44 -39.01
CA ALA A 256 -26.34 29.72 -37.93
C ALA A 256 -26.90 29.33 -36.54
N GLN A 257 -28.18 29.63 -36.29
CA GLN A 257 -28.83 29.25 -35.03
C GLN A 257 -29.02 27.74 -34.91
N ASN A 258 -29.39 27.06 -36.00
CA ASN A 258 -29.50 25.59 -36.06
C ASN A 258 -28.14 24.89 -35.88
N ASN A 259 -27.05 25.50 -36.37
CA ASN A 259 -25.67 25.05 -36.17
C ASN A 259 -25.15 25.30 -34.74
N GLY A 260 -25.91 26.03 -33.90
CA GLY A 260 -25.59 26.28 -32.50
C GLY A 260 -24.86 27.61 -32.23
N PHE A 261 -24.97 28.59 -33.11
CA PHE A 261 -24.36 29.92 -32.95
C PHE A 261 -25.42 31.00 -32.72
N LEU A 262 -24.99 32.19 -32.26
CA LEU A 262 -25.85 33.38 -32.22
C LEU A 262 -26.15 33.93 -33.62
N LYS A 263 -27.24 34.71 -33.74
CA LYS A 263 -27.56 35.47 -34.96
C LYS A 263 -26.76 36.78 -35.03
N GLU A 264 -26.40 37.32 -33.87
CA GLU A 264 -25.70 38.57 -33.66
C GLU A 264 -24.23 38.51 -34.14
N ARG A 265 -23.81 39.48 -34.96
CA ARG A 265 -22.43 39.61 -35.49
C ARG A 265 -21.41 39.95 -34.40
N ASP A 266 -21.69 41.01 -33.64
CA ASP A 266 -20.76 41.65 -32.70
C ASP A 266 -20.86 41.08 -31.28
N ALA A 267 -21.64 40.01 -31.09
CA ALA A 267 -21.73 39.31 -29.82
C ALA A 267 -20.53 38.37 -29.64
N TYR A 268 -19.95 38.38 -28.44
CA TYR A 268 -19.02 37.34 -28.02
C TYR A 268 -19.79 36.04 -27.84
N ASP A 269 -19.54 35.07 -28.71
CA ASP A 269 -20.23 33.79 -28.72
C ASP A 269 -19.24 32.66 -28.40
N GLU A 270 -19.36 32.08 -27.20
CA GLU A 270 -18.56 30.92 -26.80
C GLU A 270 -18.62 29.76 -27.80
N ALA A 271 -19.74 29.58 -28.50
CA ALA A 271 -19.92 28.51 -29.47
C ALA A 271 -18.93 28.60 -30.64
N ARG A 272 -18.65 29.81 -31.11
CA ARG A 272 -17.79 30.07 -32.29
C ARG A 272 -16.29 30.02 -31.94
N ARG A 273 -15.92 30.05 -30.66
CA ARG A 273 -14.51 30.01 -30.22
C ARG A 273 -13.81 28.72 -30.67
N SER A 274 -12.49 28.76 -30.76
CA SER A 274 -11.64 27.63 -31.14
C SER A 274 -10.27 27.72 -30.47
N TYR A 275 -9.71 26.55 -30.17
CA TYR A 275 -8.27 26.35 -29.98
C TYR A 275 -7.65 25.87 -31.31
N CYS A 276 -6.34 25.64 -31.31
CA CYS A 276 -5.59 25.04 -32.43
C CYS A 276 -4.73 23.87 -31.93
N SER A 277 -4.44 22.90 -32.81
CA SER A 277 -3.49 21.82 -32.51
C SER A 277 -2.06 22.36 -32.30
N THR A 278 -1.15 21.56 -31.71
CA THR A 278 0.25 21.97 -31.55
C THR A 278 0.94 22.09 -32.92
N TYR A 279 0.58 21.25 -33.89
CA TYR A 279 1.00 21.41 -35.29
C TYR A 279 0.50 22.71 -35.92
N ALA A 280 -0.79 23.06 -35.77
CA ALA A 280 -1.32 24.33 -36.26
C ALA A 280 -0.63 25.54 -35.62
N TYR A 281 -0.30 25.44 -34.32
CA TYR A 281 0.48 26.44 -33.60
C TYR A 281 1.89 26.60 -34.19
N ALA A 282 2.57 25.48 -34.47
CA ALA A 282 3.89 25.48 -35.12
C ALA A 282 3.86 26.04 -36.56
N MET A 283 2.83 25.71 -37.35
CA MET A 283 2.61 26.26 -38.69
C MET A 283 2.38 27.79 -38.71
N GLY A 284 1.93 28.36 -37.58
CA GLY A 284 1.91 29.80 -37.34
C GLY A 284 0.67 30.36 -36.64
N ALA A 285 -0.26 29.54 -36.15
CA ALA A 285 -1.55 30.00 -35.62
C ALA A 285 -1.39 30.92 -34.39
N TYR A 286 -1.80 32.18 -34.49
CA TYR A 286 -1.64 33.14 -33.40
C TYR A 286 -2.61 32.89 -32.23
N ARG A 287 -2.07 32.53 -31.06
CA ARG A 287 -2.82 32.34 -29.81
C ARG A 287 -2.89 33.64 -29.03
N THR A 288 -4.09 34.17 -28.81
CA THR A 288 -4.25 35.40 -28.01
C THR A 288 -4.30 35.07 -26.53
N LYS A 289 -3.52 35.81 -25.71
CA LYS A 289 -3.64 35.80 -24.24
C LYS A 289 -4.37 37.04 -23.77
N SER A 290 -5.60 36.87 -23.27
CA SER A 290 -6.47 37.94 -22.77
C SER A 290 -7.28 37.46 -21.58
N TYR A 291 -7.68 38.40 -20.70
CA TYR A 291 -8.43 38.14 -19.47
C TYR A 291 -9.76 37.37 -19.68
N TYR A 292 -10.32 37.40 -20.90
CA TYR A 292 -11.57 36.72 -21.27
C TYR A 292 -11.38 35.57 -22.27
N SER A 293 -10.16 35.32 -22.72
CA SER A 293 -9.82 34.33 -23.74
C SER A 293 -8.31 34.05 -23.67
N ASP A 294 -7.93 33.00 -22.97
CA ASP A 294 -6.54 32.52 -22.93
C ASP A 294 -6.37 31.38 -23.95
N GLU A 295 -5.34 31.49 -24.78
CA GLU A 295 -4.95 30.57 -25.86
C GLU A 295 -5.95 30.35 -27.02
N ASN A 296 -7.07 31.07 -27.05
CA ASN A 296 -7.98 31.08 -28.22
C ASN A 296 -7.31 31.71 -29.45
N ILE A 297 -7.78 31.29 -30.63
CA ILE A 297 -7.25 31.66 -31.95
C ILE A 297 -8.29 32.36 -32.84
N ASN A 298 -7.78 33.08 -33.85
CA ASN A 298 -8.59 33.55 -34.98
C ASN A 298 -8.65 32.48 -36.08
N TRP A 299 -9.82 32.28 -36.69
CA TRP A 299 -10.02 31.30 -37.77
C TRP A 299 -10.85 31.82 -38.96
N TRP A 300 -10.53 31.32 -40.14
CA TRP A 300 -11.07 31.80 -41.42
C TRP A 300 -12.49 31.31 -41.75
N LEU A 301 -13.28 32.18 -42.38
CA LEU A 301 -14.51 31.84 -43.11
C LEU A 301 -14.23 31.90 -44.63
N ARG A 302 -15.05 31.21 -45.46
CA ARG A 302 -14.99 31.30 -46.93
C ARG A 302 -15.56 32.59 -47.53
N SER A 303 -16.22 33.42 -46.71
CA SER A 303 -16.85 34.67 -47.15
C SER A 303 -15.86 35.84 -47.26
N PRO A 304 -16.07 36.78 -48.19
CA PRO A 304 -15.20 37.93 -48.40
C PRO A 304 -15.38 38.98 -47.31
N GLY A 305 -14.29 39.66 -46.95
CA GLY A 305 -14.35 40.86 -46.11
C GLY A 305 -14.89 42.07 -46.88
N ARG A 306 -14.82 43.25 -46.28
CA ARG A 306 -15.30 44.52 -46.89
C ARG A 306 -14.52 44.95 -48.14
N GLN A 307 -13.40 44.31 -48.47
CA GLN A 307 -12.55 44.60 -49.62
C GLN A 307 -12.17 43.30 -50.35
N GLY A 308 -11.93 43.37 -51.67
CA GLY A 308 -11.69 42.20 -52.52
C GLY A 308 -10.46 41.35 -52.15
N ASN A 309 -9.52 41.93 -51.40
CA ASN A 309 -8.32 41.31 -50.86
C ASN A 309 -8.45 40.91 -49.37
N MET A 310 -9.66 40.94 -48.80
CA MET A 310 -9.95 40.58 -47.40
C MET A 310 -10.88 39.36 -47.30
N ARG A 311 -10.80 38.66 -46.17
CA ARG A 311 -11.62 37.49 -45.85
C ARG A 311 -12.18 37.59 -44.44
N MET A 312 -13.44 37.19 -44.28
CA MET A 312 -14.07 37.17 -42.97
C MET A 312 -13.44 36.08 -42.09
N GLY A 313 -13.48 36.31 -40.79
CA GLY A 313 -13.03 35.35 -39.79
C GLY A 313 -13.83 35.50 -38.51
N VAL A 314 -13.71 34.49 -37.65
CA VAL A 314 -14.15 34.55 -36.27
C VAL A 314 -12.94 34.87 -35.40
N ASP A 315 -13.11 35.79 -34.46
CA ASP A 315 -12.05 36.19 -33.55
C ASP A 315 -11.92 35.30 -32.30
N GLN A 316 -10.86 35.50 -31.53
CA GLN A 316 -10.58 34.78 -30.29
C GLN A 316 -11.66 34.90 -29.19
N GLN A 317 -12.62 35.84 -29.28
CA GLN A 317 -13.79 35.93 -28.38
C GLN A 317 -15.07 35.34 -28.99
N GLY A 318 -15.07 34.97 -30.27
CA GLY A 318 -16.21 34.44 -30.99
C GLY A 318 -17.08 35.49 -31.68
N ALA A 319 -16.60 36.73 -31.87
CA ALA A 319 -17.29 37.71 -32.71
C ALA A 319 -16.91 37.51 -34.18
N VAL A 320 -17.80 37.89 -35.11
CA VAL A 320 -17.57 37.71 -36.56
C VAL A 320 -17.12 39.02 -37.19
N TYR A 321 -15.85 39.08 -37.62
CA TYR A 321 -15.22 40.32 -38.06
C TYR A 321 -15.50 40.59 -39.55
N ASP A 322 -16.58 41.33 -39.85
CA ASP A 322 -17.03 41.58 -41.24
C ASP A 322 -16.06 42.43 -42.09
N ARG A 323 -15.19 43.23 -41.45
CA ARG A 323 -14.10 43.92 -42.14
C ARG A 323 -13.16 42.92 -42.79
N GLY A 324 -12.90 41.82 -42.08
CA GLY A 324 -12.01 40.74 -42.48
C GLY A 324 -10.54 41.04 -42.19
N ASN A 325 -9.74 39.98 -42.18
CA ASN A 325 -8.28 40.07 -42.25
C ASN A 325 -7.85 40.06 -43.72
N GLY A 326 -6.67 40.60 -44.03
CA GLY A 326 -6.11 40.52 -45.39
C GLY A 326 -5.86 39.06 -45.80
N ALA A 327 -6.20 38.70 -47.03
CA ALA A 327 -6.09 37.33 -47.56
C ALA A 327 -4.65 36.75 -47.50
N THR A 328 -3.66 37.62 -47.33
CA THR A 328 -2.24 37.31 -47.16
C THR A 328 -1.81 37.05 -45.70
N SER A 329 -2.71 37.14 -44.71
CA SER A 329 -2.43 36.77 -43.31
C SER A 329 -1.94 35.32 -43.21
N ARG A 330 -0.84 35.13 -42.47
CA ARG A 330 -0.08 33.87 -42.35
C ARG A 330 -0.35 33.12 -41.04
N ASP A 331 -1.08 33.78 -40.17
CA ASP A 331 -1.23 33.55 -38.74
C ASP A 331 -2.69 33.26 -38.34
N THR A 332 -3.65 33.48 -39.25
CA THR A 332 -5.06 33.10 -39.10
C THR A 332 -5.25 31.61 -39.47
N SER A 333 -6.04 30.90 -38.66
CA SER A 333 -6.08 29.44 -38.66
C SER A 333 -7.17 28.84 -39.56
N ILE A 334 -6.97 27.60 -39.97
CA ILE A 334 -7.89 26.79 -40.77
C ILE A 334 -8.68 25.84 -39.85
N ARG A 335 -10.01 25.98 -39.87
CA ARG A 335 -10.97 25.11 -39.17
C ARG A 335 -11.90 24.45 -40.22
N PRO A 336 -11.53 23.28 -40.79
CA PRO A 336 -12.24 22.68 -41.92
C PRO A 336 -13.70 22.31 -41.60
N ALA A 337 -14.54 22.33 -42.63
CA ALA A 337 -15.91 21.84 -42.62
C ALA A 337 -16.18 20.93 -43.83
N MET A 338 -17.14 20.01 -43.70
CA MET A 338 -17.51 19.04 -44.74
C MET A 338 -18.93 18.47 -44.55
N HIS A 339 -19.48 17.84 -45.59
CA HIS A 339 -20.65 16.96 -45.48
C HIS A 339 -20.22 15.49 -45.61
N LEU A 340 -20.59 14.66 -44.64
CA LEU A 340 -20.30 13.22 -44.62
C LEU A 340 -21.57 12.41 -44.92
N ASN A 341 -21.51 11.46 -45.86
CA ASN A 341 -22.61 10.55 -46.16
C ASN A 341 -22.64 9.38 -45.17
N LEU A 342 -23.60 9.38 -44.25
CA LEU A 342 -23.81 8.34 -43.25
C LEU A 342 -24.22 6.99 -43.83
N SER A 343 -24.61 6.90 -45.12
CA SER A 343 -24.78 5.59 -45.77
C SER A 343 -23.47 4.98 -46.30
N SER A 344 -22.37 5.74 -46.27
CA SER A 344 -21.03 5.29 -46.66
C SER A 344 -20.11 4.99 -45.46
N VAL A 345 -20.58 5.19 -44.21
CA VAL A 345 -19.77 5.01 -42.99
C VAL A 345 -20.56 4.35 -41.85
N ASP A 346 -19.87 3.55 -41.04
CA ASP A 346 -20.43 3.03 -39.79
C ASP A 346 -20.39 4.11 -38.69
N VAL A 347 -21.47 4.87 -38.59
CA VAL A 347 -21.63 6.00 -37.65
C VAL A 347 -21.34 5.60 -36.20
N THR A 348 -21.57 4.34 -35.80
CA THR A 348 -21.31 3.88 -34.43
C THR A 348 -19.81 3.92 -34.09
N LYS A 349 -18.95 3.56 -35.05
CA LYS A 349 -17.49 3.59 -34.90
C LYS A 349 -16.90 4.99 -34.86
N LEU A 350 -17.67 5.99 -35.26
CA LEU A 350 -17.21 7.38 -35.37
C LEU A 350 -17.56 8.23 -34.15
N TYR A 351 -18.51 7.85 -33.28
CA TYR A 351 -18.98 8.75 -32.20
C TYR A 351 -17.85 9.12 -31.21
N ALA A 352 -17.72 10.43 -30.97
CA ALA A 352 -16.67 11.06 -30.17
C ALA A 352 -17.23 11.82 -28.95
N GLY A 353 -18.47 11.53 -28.55
CA GLY A 353 -19.15 12.16 -27.43
C GLY A 353 -19.74 13.52 -27.75
N THR A 354 -19.69 14.44 -26.79
CA THR A 354 -20.18 15.81 -26.93
C THR A 354 -19.13 16.85 -26.53
N VAL A 355 -19.19 18.01 -27.18
CA VAL A 355 -18.47 19.23 -26.79
C VAL A 355 -19.50 20.31 -26.47
N CYS A 356 -19.28 21.10 -25.43
CA CYS A 356 -20.15 22.21 -25.05
C CYS A 356 -19.46 23.57 -25.23
N SER A 357 -20.24 24.64 -25.42
CA SER A 357 -19.72 26.01 -25.54
C SER A 357 -19.04 26.52 -24.27
N ASP A 358 -19.44 26.05 -23.08
CA ASP A 358 -18.78 26.37 -21.81
C ASP A 358 -17.44 25.64 -21.59
N GLY A 359 -16.95 24.90 -22.59
CA GLY A 359 -15.72 24.11 -22.53
C GLY A 359 -15.89 22.74 -21.84
N THR A 360 -17.09 22.38 -21.37
CA THR A 360 -17.31 21.02 -20.85
C THR A 360 -17.38 20.00 -22.00
N VAL A 361 -16.58 18.94 -21.90
CA VAL A 361 -16.55 17.83 -22.86
C VAL A 361 -17.00 16.53 -22.19
N SER A 362 -17.72 15.70 -22.94
CA SER A 362 -18.22 14.40 -22.47
C SER A 362 -17.97 13.35 -23.54
N GLU A 363 -16.83 12.67 -23.48
CA GLU A 363 -16.40 11.71 -24.51
C GLU A 363 -17.17 10.38 -24.42
N GLY A 364 -18.43 10.44 -24.86
CA GLY A 364 -19.25 9.28 -25.15
C GLY A 364 -18.68 8.47 -26.32
N LYS A 365 -18.01 7.37 -26.00
CA LYS A 365 -17.88 6.23 -26.90
C LYS A 365 -18.99 5.22 -26.57
N GLU A 366 -19.91 4.99 -27.51
CA GLU A 366 -20.44 3.64 -27.70
C GLU A 366 -19.41 2.93 -28.58
N GLU A 367 -18.57 2.09 -27.97
CA GLU A 367 -17.38 1.58 -28.62
C GLU A 367 -17.70 0.29 -29.39
N THR A 368 -17.95 0.39 -30.70
CA THR A 368 -17.92 -0.78 -31.60
C THR A 368 -16.48 -1.16 -31.95
N ASP A 369 -15.78 -1.64 -30.92
CA ASP A 369 -14.61 -2.52 -30.98
C ASP A 369 -13.31 -1.97 -31.61
N ASN A 370 -13.16 -0.65 -31.68
CA ASN A 370 -11.90 0.01 -32.03
C ASN A 370 -10.86 0.00 -30.89
N ILE A 371 -10.52 -1.19 -30.37
CA ILE A 371 -9.33 -1.35 -29.53
C ILE A 371 -8.08 -1.11 -30.38
N ALA A 372 -7.12 -0.36 -29.85
CA ALA A 372 -5.82 -0.11 -30.48
C ALA A 372 -4.97 -1.39 -30.67
N SER A 373 -3.80 -1.26 -31.30
CA SER A 373 -2.72 -2.23 -31.15
C SER A 373 -2.28 -2.31 -29.67
N PRO A 374 -1.75 -3.46 -29.18
CA PRO A 374 -1.41 -3.63 -27.77
C PRO A 374 -0.46 -2.54 -27.29
N LEU A 375 -0.81 -1.88 -26.18
CA LEU A 375 0.05 -0.86 -25.60
C LEU A 375 1.33 -1.50 -25.03
N GLN A 376 2.46 -1.17 -25.64
CA GLN A 376 3.80 -1.34 -25.09
C GLN A 376 4.34 0.02 -24.68
N LYS A 377 4.70 0.19 -23.41
CA LYS A 377 4.97 1.50 -22.82
C LYS A 377 5.95 1.42 -21.65
N SER A 378 6.97 2.26 -21.68
CA SER A 378 7.81 2.55 -20.51
C SER A 378 7.53 3.97 -20.02
N GLY A 379 7.61 4.20 -18.71
CA GLY A 379 7.31 5.51 -18.11
C GLY A 379 7.85 5.66 -16.69
N GLU A 380 7.44 6.72 -16.00
CA GLU A 380 7.86 7.01 -14.63
C GLU A 380 6.67 7.50 -13.78
N PHE A 381 6.49 6.96 -12.57
CA PHE A 381 5.55 7.51 -11.57
C PHE A 381 6.29 7.96 -10.31
N LYS A 382 5.74 8.95 -9.60
CA LYS A 382 6.34 9.56 -8.41
C LYS A 382 5.44 9.38 -7.18
N PHE A 383 5.91 8.70 -6.13
CA PHE A 383 5.13 8.35 -4.93
C PHE A 383 5.92 8.54 -3.61
N GLU A 384 5.24 8.74 -2.47
CA GLU A 384 5.86 8.68 -1.12
C GLU A 384 6.65 7.37 -0.91
N THR A 385 7.90 7.48 -0.48
CA THR A 385 8.91 6.39 -0.46
C THR A 385 9.42 6.11 0.95
N SER A 386 9.90 4.89 1.22
CA SER A 386 10.66 4.58 2.43
C SER A 386 12.06 5.21 2.46
N LEU A 387 12.64 5.54 1.29
CA LEU A 387 14.03 6.01 1.12
C LEU A 387 14.34 7.28 1.93
N HIS A 388 13.35 8.16 2.14
CA HIS A 388 13.53 9.40 2.91
C HIS A 388 13.88 9.17 4.39
N LYS A 389 13.65 7.96 4.93
CA LYS A 389 14.05 7.59 6.30
C LYS A 389 15.53 7.25 6.43
N ILE A 390 16.18 6.92 5.31
CA ILE A 390 17.57 6.41 5.27
C ILE A 390 18.56 7.57 5.10
N VAL A 391 18.11 8.73 4.61
CA VAL A 391 19.01 9.77 4.10
C VAL A 391 18.61 11.19 4.52
N ASN A 392 19.57 11.94 5.07
CA ASN A 392 19.35 13.31 5.55
C ASN A 392 19.23 14.31 4.40
N THR A 393 18.02 14.82 4.18
CA THR A 393 17.70 15.83 3.16
C THR A 393 17.32 17.17 3.79
N SER A 394 17.60 18.28 3.09
CA SER A 394 17.09 19.64 3.38
C SER A 394 15.95 20.00 2.40
N GLY A 395 15.15 21.06 2.68
CA GLY A 395 13.98 21.43 1.86
C GLY A 395 12.63 20.81 2.29
N GLY A 396 11.65 20.77 1.37
CA GLY A 396 10.26 20.35 1.63
C GLY A 396 9.80 19.09 0.88
N ASP A 397 10.19 18.90 -0.38
CA ASP A 397 9.68 17.88 -1.33
C ASP A 397 10.12 16.43 -1.07
N LYS A 398 10.60 16.17 0.15
CA LYS A 398 11.49 15.05 0.52
C LYS A 398 10.85 13.67 0.53
N LYS A 399 9.53 13.60 0.55
CA LYS A 399 8.82 12.36 0.88
C LYS A 399 8.72 11.40 -0.29
N THR A 400 8.91 11.86 -1.53
CA THR A 400 8.55 11.12 -2.74
C THR A 400 9.73 10.73 -3.61
N ALA A 401 9.76 9.49 -4.11
CA ALA A 401 10.67 9.02 -5.14
C ALA A 401 9.93 8.74 -6.47
N LYS A 402 10.68 8.86 -7.56
CA LYS A 402 10.39 8.42 -8.92
C LYS A 402 10.74 6.93 -9.08
N TYR A 403 9.90 6.21 -9.80
CA TYR A 403 10.08 4.81 -10.16
C TYR A 403 9.79 4.64 -11.66
N THR A 404 10.77 4.14 -12.41
CA THR A 404 10.56 3.73 -13.81
C THR A 404 9.77 2.43 -13.88
N TYR A 405 9.01 2.23 -14.96
CA TYR A 405 8.24 1.02 -15.21
C TYR A 405 8.20 0.66 -16.69
N ASP A 406 7.90 -0.61 -16.97
CA ASP A 406 7.57 -1.15 -18.30
C ASP A 406 6.20 -1.85 -18.23
N TYR A 407 5.42 -1.76 -19.30
CA TYR A 407 4.08 -2.31 -19.44
C TYR A 407 3.86 -2.85 -20.86
N ASP A 408 3.28 -4.05 -20.98
CA ASP A 408 2.91 -4.67 -22.24
C ASP A 408 1.56 -5.39 -22.11
N GLU A 409 0.56 -4.98 -22.90
CA GLU A 409 -0.78 -5.58 -22.89
C GLU A 409 -0.80 -7.05 -23.36
N ASN A 410 0.20 -7.50 -24.12
CA ASN A 410 0.29 -8.90 -24.55
C ASN A 410 0.43 -9.86 -23.37
N TRP A 411 0.92 -9.42 -22.20
CA TRP A 411 1.01 -10.24 -20.97
C TRP A 411 -0.34 -10.81 -20.52
N PHE A 412 -1.46 -10.15 -20.82
CA PHE A 412 -2.81 -10.58 -20.43
C PHE A 412 -3.46 -11.57 -21.44
N PHE A 413 -2.67 -12.03 -22.42
CA PHE A 413 -3.07 -13.06 -23.38
C PHE A 413 -2.28 -14.37 -23.20
N THR A 414 -1.11 -14.31 -22.55
CA THR A 414 -0.49 -15.48 -21.89
C THR A 414 -1.43 -16.02 -20.80
N PRO A 415 -1.51 -17.35 -20.56
CA PRO A 415 -2.30 -17.91 -19.45
C PRO A 415 -1.91 -17.33 -18.09
N SER A 416 -2.89 -17.06 -17.23
CA SER A 416 -2.68 -16.51 -15.88
C SER A 416 -1.85 -17.40 -14.94
N THR A 417 -1.86 -18.71 -15.20
CA THR A 417 -1.07 -19.72 -14.47
C THR A 417 0.39 -19.80 -14.90
N THR A 418 0.79 -19.03 -15.93
CA THR A 418 2.17 -18.92 -16.41
C THR A 418 2.85 -17.70 -15.77
N TYR A 419 3.93 -17.94 -15.04
CA TYR A 419 4.70 -16.85 -14.42
C TYR A 419 5.30 -15.92 -15.48
N GLN A 420 5.00 -14.62 -15.37
CA GLN A 420 5.54 -13.58 -16.24
C GLN A 420 6.29 -12.56 -15.39
N HIS A 421 7.61 -12.55 -15.53
CA HIS A 421 8.47 -11.71 -14.70
C HIS A 421 8.22 -10.20 -14.93
N GLY A 422 8.09 -9.75 -16.19
CA GLY A 422 7.75 -8.35 -16.52
C GLY A 422 6.45 -7.88 -15.86
N LEU A 423 5.36 -8.65 -16.03
CA LEU A 423 4.08 -8.37 -15.37
C LEU A 423 4.20 -8.39 -13.83
N THR A 424 5.02 -9.27 -13.25
CA THR A 424 5.28 -9.29 -11.80
C THR A 424 5.98 -8.00 -11.35
N LYS A 425 7.01 -7.57 -12.08
CA LYS A 425 7.76 -6.32 -11.82
C LYS A 425 6.89 -5.08 -11.97
N MET A 426 5.91 -5.10 -12.88
CA MET A 426 4.91 -4.05 -13.03
C MET A 426 3.83 -4.11 -11.93
N SER A 427 3.49 -5.30 -11.45
CA SER A 427 2.46 -5.49 -10.41
C SER A 427 2.88 -4.97 -9.04
N ILE A 428 4.17 -5.07 -8.66
CA ILE A 428 4.66 -4.43 -7.42
C ILE A 428 4.62 -2.90 -7.53
N ARG A 429 4.97 -2.36 -8.70
CA ARG A 429 4.89 -0.93 -9.01
C ARG A 429 3.44 -0.41 -8.92
N ALA A 430 2.49 -1.15 -9.47
CA ALA A 430 1.06 -0.89 -9.31
C ALA A 430 0.58 -0.97 -7.84
N ALA A 431 1.09 -1.92 -7.04
CA ALA A 431 0.78 -2.04 -5.62
C ALA A 431 1.34 -0.87 -4.80
N MET A 432 2.57 -0.42 -5.11
CA MET A 432 3.23 0.76 -4.51
C MET A 432 2.49 2.06 -4.85
N ALA A 433 2.03 2.22 -6.09
CA ALA A 433 1.21 3.36 -6.49
C ALA A 433 -0.14 3.43 -5.72
N GLY A 434 -0.59 2.33 -5.10
CA GLY A 434 -1.79 2.29 -4.24
C GLY A 434 -1.57 2.66 -2.76
N TYR A 435 -0.41 3.19 -2.38
CA TYR A 435 -0.10 3.52 -0.98
C TYR A 435 -0.81 4.81 -0.51
N GLY A 436 -0.98 4.99 0.80
CA GLY A 436 -1.59 6.18 1.37
C GLY A 436 -0.56 7.23 1.83
N VAL A 437 -0.64 8.44 1.28
CA VAL A 437 0.10 9.61 1.80
C VAL A 437 -0.48 10.02 3.16
N MET A 438 0.37 10.15 4.17
CA MET A 438 -0.07 10.21 5.58
C MET A 438 -0.60 11.57 6.07
N ASP A 439 -0.33 12.64 5.32
CA ASP A 439 -0.60 14.02 5.73
C ASP A 439 -1.69 14.73 4.89
N ASP A 440 -2.08 14.21 3.72
CA ASP A 440 -3.18 14.73 2.89
C ASP A 440 -4.14 13.61 2.40
N PRO A 441 -5.39 13.56 2.88
CA PRO A 441 -6.40 12.60 2.42
C PRO A 441 -6.75 12.64 0.93
N HIS A 442 -6.46 13.72 0.21
CA HIS A 442 -6.86 13.88 -1.20
C HIS A 442 -5.82 13.39 -2.21
N SER A 443 -4.60 13.07 -1.79
CA SER A 443 -3.50 12.67 -2.70
C SER A 443 -3.38 11.16 -2.94
N ILE A 444 -4.06 10.33 -2.15
CA ILE A 444 -4.07 8.86 -2.28
C ILE A 444 -4.71 8.42 -3.59
N ASP A 445 -5.88 8.99 -3.90
CA ASP A 445 -6.61 8.73 -5.13
C ASP A 445 -5.79 9.16 -6.35
N THR A 446 -5.26 10.38 -6.31
CA THR A 446 -4.61 11.04 -7.45
C THR A 446 -3.48 10.24 -8.06
N ASN A 447 -2.66 9.57 -7.24
CA ASN A 447 -1.46 8.91 -7.71
C ASN A 447 -1.70 7.52 -8.33
N ILE A 448 -2.53 6.66 -7.72
CA ILE A 448 -2.94 5.41 -8.38
C ILE A 448 -3.82 5.71 -9.61
N LYS A 449 -4.59 6.81 -9.56
CA LYS A 449 -5.32 7.34 -10.70
C LYS A 449 -4.40 7.88 -11.79
N TYR A 450 -3.29 8.55 -11.49
CA TYR A 450 -2.31 8.98 -12.51
C TYR A 450 -1.75 7.76 -13.25
N LEU A 451 -1.37 6.69 -12.53
CA LEU A 451 -0.88 5.46 -13.15
C LEU A 451 -1.98 4.72 -13.94
N MET A 452 -3.17 4.53 -13.38
CA MET A 452 -4.26 3.82 -14.06
C MET A 452 -4.82 4.63 -15.25
N ALA A 453 -5.28 5.84 -14.96
CA ALA A 453 -6.23 6.62 -15.73
C ALA A 453 -5.86 8.13 -15.76
N GLY A 454 -4.56 8.43 -15.70
CA GLY A 454 -4.05 9.78 -15.85
C GLY A 454 -4.17 10.27 -17.29
N THR A 455 -4.10 11.59 -17.47
CA THR A 455 -4.03 12.23 -18.80
C THR A 455 -2.60 12.57 -19.22
N ASP A 456 -1.59 12.17 -18.43
CA ASP A 456 -0.18 12.33 -18.76
C ASP A 456 0.42 11.06 -19.37
N LYS A 457 1.62 11.20 -19.95
CA LYS A 457 2.29 10.11 -20.69
C LYS A 457 2.75 8.92 -19.84
N ASN A 458 2.61 8.95 -18.51
CA ASN A 458 2.91 7.86 -17.60
C ASN A 458 1.64 7.10 -17.12
N SER A 459 0.49 7.44 -17.68
CA SER A 459 -0.75 6.69 -17.54
C SER A 459 -0.71 5.37 -18.34
N LEU A 460 -1.39 4.34 -17.86
CA LEU A 460 -1.64 3.08 -18.56
C LEU A 460 -2.90 3.13 -19.45
N GLU A 461 -3.60 4.27 -19.46
CA GLU A 461 -4.78 4.55 -20.28
C GLU A 461 -5.98 3.63 -19.97
N PHE A 462 -6.10 3.17 -18.72
CA PHE A 462 -7.35 2.59 -18.22
C PHE A 462 -8.40 3.68 -18.03
N THR A 463 -9.66 3.28 -18.05
CA THR A 463 -10.84 4.15 -17.98
C THR A 463 -11.75 3.75 -16.82
N ASN A 464 -12.89 4.44 -16.68
CA ASN A 464 -13.91 4.13 -15.66
C ASN A 464 -13.34 4.01 -14.23
N TYR A 465 -12.33 4.80 -13.88
CA TYR A 465 -11.63 4.69 -12.60
C TYR A 465 -12.56 4.98 -11.41
N GLU A 466 -12.56 4.08 -10.43
CA GLU A 466 -13.20 4.22 -9.12
C GLU A 466 -12.23 3.88 -7.99
N SER A 467 -12.45 4.44 -6.80
CA SER A 467 -11.77 4.02 -5.58
C SER A 467 -12.70 3.97 -4.37
N SER A 468 -12.29 3.18 -3.38
CA SER A 468 -12.93 3.14 -2.07
C SER A 468 -11.86 3.23 -0.99
N TYR A 469 -11.82 4.37 -0.30
CA TYR A 469 -10.92 4.63 0.82
C TYR A 469 -11.73 4.99 2.07
N PRO A 470 -12.35 4.00 2.75
CA PRO A 470 -13.19 4.23 3.93
C PRO A 470 -12.39 4.80 5.12
N ASP A 471 -13.10 5.49 6.03
CA ASP A 471 -12.61 5.86 7.37
C ASP A 471 -11.97 4.64 8.06
N PRO A 472 -10.65 4.65 8.33
CA PRO A 472 -9.93 3.47 8.84
C PRO A 472 -10.50 2.92 10.14
N LYS A 473 -10.88 1.64 10.12
CA LYS A 473 -11.32 0.83 11.27
C LYS A 473 -10.65 -0.55 11.16
N THR A 474 -10.57 -1.30 12.25
CA THR A 474 -9.84 -2.57 12.36
C THR A 474 -9.86 -3.49 11.12
N ASN A 475 -11.02 -3.71 10.49
CA ASN A 475 -11.16 -4.61 9.33
C ASN A 475 -11.56 -3.90 8.02
N THR A 476 -11.37 -2.57 7.89
CA THR A 476 -11.49 -1.89 6.58
C THR A 476 -10.22 -2.04 5.75
N ILE A 477 -10.34 -1.74 4.45
CA ILE A 477 -9.22 -1.70 3.50
C ILE A 477 -9.52 -0.64 2.43
N GLY A 478 -8.47 -0.07 1.84
CA GLY A 478 -8.58 0.81 0.68
C GLY A 478 -8.32 0.05 -0.62
N TYR A 479 -9.01 0.40 -1.71
CA TYR A 479 -8.73 -0.16 -3.04
C TYR A 479 -9.13 0.80 -4.18
N ALA A 480 -8.54 0.61 -5.36
CA ALA A 480 -8.91 1.28 -6.61
C ALA A 480 -9.18 0.23 -7.72
N ILE A 481 -10.09 0.56 -8.64
CA ILE A 481 -10.46 -0.27 -9.80
C ILE A 481 -10.57 0.61 -11.03
N SER A 482 -9.99 0.18 -12.15
CA SER A 482 -10.18 0.78 -13.47
C SER A 482 -10.31 -0.32 -14.54
N SER A 483 -10.76 0.03 -15.75
CA SER A 483 -10.98 -0.94 -16.84
C SER A 483 -10.53 -0.44 -18.21
N LYS A 484 -9.97 -1.35 -19.00
CA LYS A 484 -9.49 -1.11 -20.37
C LYS A 484 -9.83 -2.31 -21.26
N ASN A 485 -10.37 -2.05 -22.44
CA ASN A 485 -10.49 -3.05 -23.49
C ASN A 485 -9.15 -3.12 -24.23
N ILE A 486 -8.54 -4.30 -24.30
CA ILE A 486 -7.18 -4.50 -24.83
C ILE A 486 -7.14 -5.62 -25.88
N LYS A 487 -6.15 -5.59 -26.77
CA LYS A 487 -6.05 -6.50 -27.93
C LYS A 487 -4.60 -6.88 -28.19
N ASN A 488 -4.30 -8.15 -28.40
CA ASN A 488 -2.93 -8.60 -28.69
C ASN A 488 -2.56 -8.44 -30.19
N GLY A 489 -1.28 -8.67 -30.50
CA GLY A 489 -0.77 -8.64 -31.89
C GLY A 489 -1.40 -9.66 -32.84
N ALA A 490 -2.14 -10.66 -32.33
CA ALA A 490 -2.90 -11.64 -33.12
C ALA A 490 -4.40 -11.30 -33.23
N GLY A 491 -4.83 -10.12 -32.75
CA GLY A 491 -6.21 -9.64 -32.84
C GLY A 491 -7.18 -10.21 -31.81
N LYS A 492 -6.74 -11.06 -30.87
CA LYS A 492 -7.61 -11.49 -29.75
C LYS A 492 -7.83 -10.31 -28.79
N THR A 493 -9.06 -10.09 -28.38
CA THR A 493 -9.50 -9.01 -27.48
C THR A 493 -9.83 -9.54 -26.07
N CYS A 494 -9.78 -8.67 -25.05
CA CYS A 494 -10.32 -8.93 -23.72
C CYS A 494 -10.66 -7.63 -22.97
N SER A 495 -11.50 -7.72 -21.93
CA SER A 495 -11.90 -6.59 -21.09
C SER A 495 -11.18 -6.69 -19.74
N LEU A 496 -10.08 -5.94 -19.59
CA LEU A 496 -9.18 -6.03 -18.44
C LEU A 496 -9.55 -5.01 -17.36
N LEU A 497 -9.81 -5.51 -16.15
CA LEU A 497 -9.89 -4.71 -14.92
C LEU A 497 -8.52 -4.67 -14.24
N MET A 498 -8.02 -3.49 -13.93
CA MET A 498 -6.86 -3.30 -13.05
C MET A 498 -7.35 -2.93 -11.65
N VAL A 499 -7.00 -3.75 -10.65
CA VAL A 499 -7.41 -3.62 -9.25
C VAL A 499 -6.18 -3.49 -8.36
N THR A 500 -6.05 -2.39 -7.63
CA THR A 500 -4.96 -2.19 -6.65
C THR A 500 -5.52 -2.12 -5.24
N VAL A 501 -5.05 -2.99 -4.34
CA VAL A 501 -5.42 -2.99 -2.92
C VAL A 501 -4.34 -2.30 -2.08
N ARG A 502 -4.75 -1.31 -1.27
CA ARG A 502 -3.86 -0.40 -0.53
C ARG A 502 -2.86 -1.15 0.33
N GLY A 503 -1.57 -1.00 0.01
CA GLY A 503 -0.46 -1.64 0.71
C GLY A 503 0.15 -0.86 1.88
N GLY A 504 -0.14 0.44 2.02
CA GLY A 504 0.42 1.31 3.06
C GLY A 504 -0.48 2.49 3.43
N GLY A 505 -0.16 3.20 4.52
CA GLY A 505 -0.96 4.34 5.02
C GLY A 505 -2.07 3.97 6.03
N TYR A 506 -1.94 2.81 6.69
CA TYR A 506 -2.94 2.29 7.64
C TYR A 506 -3.00 3.09 8.96
N MET A 507 -4.18 3.09 9.59
CA MET A 507 -4.38 3.56 10.97
C MET A 507 -4.93 2.41 11.84
N ASP A 508 -6.09 2.58 12.48
CA ASP A 508 -6.78 1.56 13.29
C ASP A 508 -6.98 0.21 12.55
N GLU A 509 -7.00 0.23 11.21
CA GLU A 509 -6.95 -0.93 10.31
C GLU A 509 -5.89 -1.95 10.67
N TRP A 510 -4.67 -1.54 11.01
CA TRP A 510 -3.56 -2.48 11.20
C TRP A 510 -3.80 -3.47 12.36
N GLY A 511 -4.69 -3.14 13.29
CA GLY A 511 -5.16 -4.07 14.33
C GLY A 511 -5.80 -5.35 13.77
N GLY A 512 -6.42 -5.30 12.59
CA GLY A 512 -7.04 -6.46 11.93
C GLY A 512 -6.05 -7.56 11.54
N ASN A 513 -4.74 -7.26 11.45
CA ASN A 513 -3.69 -8.26 11.21
C ASN A 513 -3.52 -9.25 12.37
N PHE A 514 -4.18 -9.01 13.51
CA PHE A 514 -4.21 -9.90 14.69
C PHE A 514 -5.57 -10.55 14.88
N ASP A 515 -6.55 -10.24 14.03
CA ASP A 515 -7.92 -10.76 14.07
C ASP A 515 -7.98 -12.11 13.34
N LEU A 516 -7.28 -13.11 13.89
CA LEU A 516 -7.13 -14.44 13.27
C LEU A 516 -8.49 -15.14 13.10
N GLY A 517 -9.36 -15.01 14.10
CA GLY A 517 -10.66 -15.70 14.11
C GLY A 517 -10.54 -17.23 14.28
N THR A 518 -11.63 -17.95 14.02
CA THR A 518 -11.76 -19.41 14.20
C THR A 518 -12.17 -20.18 12.94
N LYS A 519 -12.32 -19.51 11.79
CA LYS A 519 -12.58 -20.14 10.47
C LYS A 519 -11.27 -20.48 9.77
N ASP A 520 -11.32 -21.24 8.67
CA ASP A 520 -10.11 -21.51 7.88
C ASP A 520 -9.44 -20.21 7.41
N GLU A 521 -10.21 -19.30 6.82
CA GLU A 521 -9.74 -17.98 6.39
C GLU A 521 -9.55 -17.03 7.59
N HIS A 522 -8.45 -16.29 7.59
CA HIS A 522 -8.09 -15.29 8.62
C HIS A 522 -9.14 -14.19 8.67
N GLN A 523 -9.82 -14.03 9.81
CA GLN A 523 -11.02 -13.18 9.90
C GLN A 523 -10.78 -11.72 9.44
N GLY A 524 -9.77 -11.03 9.97
CA GLY A 524 -9.49 -9.63 9.59
C GLY A 524 -9.17 -9.41 8.11
N PHE A 525 -8.30 -10.24 7.52
CA PHE A 525 -8.00 -10.18 6.08
C PHE A 525 -9.19 -10.61 5.22
N ASN A 526 -9.99 -11.58 5.68
CA ASN A 526 -11.20 -12.00 4.98
C ASN A 526 -12.26 -10.90 5.00
N GLU A 527 -12.53 -10.25 6.13
CA GLU A 527 -13.46 -9.12 6.21
C GLU A 527 -13.03 -7.96 5.29
N ALA A 528 -11.72 -7.70 5.15
CA ALA A 528 -11.17 -6.80 4.14
C ALA A 528 -11.41 -7.31 2.69
N ALA A 529 -11.15 -8.59 2.42
CA ALA A 529 -11.32 -9.18 1.09
C ALA A 529 -12.79 -9.12 0.61
N LEU A 530 -13.76 -9.35 1.50
CA LEU A 530 -15.19 -9.21 1.20
C LEU A 530 -15.53 -7.79 0.68
N GLN A 531 -14.87 -6.74 1.17
CA GLN A 531 -15.11 -5.35 0.71
C GLN A 531 -14.58 -5.12 -0.71
N VAL A 532 -13.37 -5.60 -1.03
CA VAL A 532 -12.78 -5.50 -2.39
C VAL A 532 -13.59 -6.35 -3.38
N ARG A 533 -13.95 -7.58 -2.99
CA ARG A 533 -14.79 -8.52 -3.75
C ARG A 533 -16.17 -7.93 -4.04
N ASP A 534 -16.81 -7.30 -3.04
CA ASP A 534 -18.06 -6.55 -3.24
C ASP A 534 -17.88 -5.29 -4.11
N GLY A 535 -16.70 -4.70 -4.10
CA GLY A 535 -16.29 -3.63 -5.01
C GLY A 535 -16.27 -4.10 -6.45
N ILE A 536 -15.53 -5.18 -6.74
CA ILE A 536 -15.45 -5.80 -8.08
C ILE A 536 -16.85 -6.20 -8.57
N LYS A 537 -17.69 -6.81 -7.72
CA LYS A 537 -19.09 -7.14 -8.06
C LYS A 537 -19.89 -5.93 -8.53
N LYS A 538 -19.85 -4.83 -7.78
CA LYS A 538 -20.56 -3.59 -8.12
C LYS A 538 -19.97 -2.92 -9.35
N TYR A 539 -18.65 -2.97 -9.51
CA TYR A 539 -17.94 -2.40 -10.64
C TYR A 539 -18.29 -3.12 -11.95
N VAL A 540 -18.22 -4.45 -11.96
CA VAL A 540 -18.60 -5.27 -13.13
C VAL A 540 -20.07 -5.07 -13.49
N GLU A 541 -21.00 -5.12 -12.52
CA GLU A 541 -22.42 -4.88 -12.81
C GLU A 541 -22.70 -3.44 -13.32
N LYS A 542 -22.00 -2.43 -12.77
CA LYS A 542 -22.12 -1.03 -13.20
C LYS A 542 -21.55 -0.75 -14.59
N TYR A 543 -20.49 -1.47 -14.98
CA TYR A 543 -19.74 -1.22 -16.21
C TYR A 543 -19.83 -2.36 -17.23
N LYS A 544 -20.70 -3.35 -17.05
CA LYS A 544 -20.86 -4.52 -17.93
C LYS A 544 -21.00 -4.16 -19.42
N ASP A 545 -21.75 -3.10 -19.72
CA ASP A 545 -21.97 -2.63 -21.10
C ASP A 545 -20.70 -2.01 -21.74
N LYS A 546 -19.65 -1.76 -20.93
CA LYS A 546 -18.30 -1.35 -21.34
C LYS A 546 -17.26 -2.47 -21.26
N LEU A 547 -17.67 -3.67 -20.85
CA LEU A 547 -16.82 -4.85 -20.69
C LEU A 547 -17.29 -5.98 -21.64
N PRO A 548 -17.35 -5.76 -22.97
CA PRO A 548 -18.05 -6.66 -23.91
C PRO A 548 -17.30 -7.96 -24.23
N TYR A 549 -16.04 -8.12 -23.81
CA TYR A 549 -15.20 -9.28 -24.17
C TYR A 549 -15.02 -10.26 -23.00
N GLU A 550 -14.13 -11.24 -23.19
CA GLU A 550 -13.59 -12.08 -22.10
C GLU A 550 -13.11 -11.19 -20.94
N LEU A 551 -13.85 -11.23 -19.83
CA LEU A 551 -13.55 -10.44 -18.64
C LEU A 551 -12.28 -10.96 -17.97
N LYS A 552 -11.33 -10.07 -17.69
CA LYS A 552 -10.06 -10.38 -17.01
C LYS A 552 -9.84 -9.46 -15.83
N VAL A 553 -9.17 -9.96 -14.78
CA VAL A 553 -8.75 -9.14 -13.63
C VAL A 553 -7.25 -9.25 -13.45
N TRP A 554 -6.56 -8.12 -13.51
CA TRP A 554 -5.22 -7.93 -12.96
C TRP A 554 -5.37 -7.30 -11.58
N ILE A 555 -5.04 -8.05 -10.53
CA ILE A 555 -5.15 -7.57 -9.13
C ILE A 555 -3.80 -7.62 -8.43
N SER A 556 -3.42 -6.52 -7.78
CA SER A 556 -2.17 -6.43 -7.01
C SER A 556 -2.37 -5.86 -5.61
N GLY A 557 -1.45 -6.19 -4.71
CA GLY A 557 -1.38 -5.64 -3.36
C GLY A 557 -0.04 -5.91 -2.69
N TYR A 558 0.27 -5.15 -1.65
CA TYR A 558 1.47 -5.31 -0.81
C TYR A 558 1.08 -5.47 0.67
N SER A 559 1.82 -6.24 1.46
CA SER A 559 1.59 -6.40 2.92
C SER A 559 0.14 -6.88 3.22
N ARG A 560 -0.59 -6.26 4.16
CA ARG A 560 -2.03 -6.51 4.38
C ARG A 560 -2.85 -6.42 3.08
N GLY A 561 -2.52 -5.52 2.17
CA GLY A 561 -3.12 -5.44 0.83
C GLY A 561 -2.90 -6.72 0.02
N ALA A 562 -1.71 -7.33 0.10
CA ALA A 562 -1.41 -8.61 -0.55
C ALA A 562 -2.20 -9.78 0.05
N ALA A 563 -2.32 -9.89 1.38
CA ALA A 563 -3.18 -10.91 2.01
C ALA A 563 -4.66 -10.73 1.65
N THR A 564 -5.09 -9.48 1.48
CA THR A 564 -6.43 -9.15 0.98
C THR A 564 -6.58 -9.62 -0.47
N THR A 565 -5.64 -9.27 -1.36
CA THR A 565 -5.60 -9.71 -2.77
C THR A 565 -5.60 -11.24 -2.91
N ASN A 566 -4.82 -11.97 -2.11
CA ASN A 566 -4.75 -13.43 -2.11
C ASN A 566 -6.13 -14.06 -1.82
N LEU A 567 -6.85 -13.54 -0.83
CA LEU A 567 -8.21 -13.98 -0.50
C LEU A 567 -9.26 -13.52 -1.53
N VAL A 568 -9.12 -12.32 -2.12
CA VAL A 568 -10.01 -11.85 -3.20
C VAL A 568 -9.88 -12.75 -4.42
N ALA A 569 -8.66 -12.99 -4.91
CA ALA A 569 -8.43 -13.86 -6.06
C ALA A 569 -9.01 -15.25 -5.83
N LYS A 570 -8.78 -15.84 -4.65
CA LYS A 570 -9.40 -17.11 -4.23
C LYS A 570 -10.94 -17.09 -4.21
N MET A 571 -11.58 -15.96 -3.91
CA MET A 571 -13.04 -15.82 -4.03
C MET A 571 -13.48 -15.77 -5.50
N LEU A 572 -12.73 -15.08 -6.36
CA LEU A 572 -12.99 -15.03 -7.80
C LEU A 572 -12.80 -16.41 -8.46
N ASP A 573 -11.73 -17.15 -8.12
CA ASP A 573 -11.50 -18.54 -8.56
C ASP A 573 -12.59 -19.51 -8.05
N ASP A 574 -13.21 -19.20 -6.92
CA ASP A 574 -14.39 -19.91 -6.40
C ASP A 574 -15.69 -19.60 -7.15
N GLY A 575 -15.65 -18.77 -8.20
CA GLY A 575 -16.80 -18.43 -9.03
C GLY A 575 -17.72 -17.39 -8.39
N GLU A 576 -17.23 -16.60 -7.44
CA GLU A 576 -18.06 -15.59 -6.78
C GLU A 576 -18.51 -14.46 -7.71
N VAL A 577 -17.76 -14.18 -8.78
CA VAL A 577 -18.09 -13.18 -9.80
C VAL A 577 -18.22 -13.89 -11.15
N GLU A 578 -19.33 -13.68 -11.83
CA GLU A 578 -19.60 -14.30 -13.12
C GLU A 578 -18.57 -13.87 -14.19
N GLY A 579 -18.22 -14.79 -15.09
CA GLY A 579 -17.18 -14.59 -16.11
C GLY A 579 -15.74 -14.68 -15.59
N LEU A 580 -15.49 -14.58 -14.28
CA LEU A 580 -14.16 -14.69 -13.70
C LEU A 580 -13.86 -16.11 -13.22
N THR A 581 -12.69 -16.62 -13.61
CA THR A 581 -12.16 -17.94 -13.25
C THR A 581 -10.64 -17.88 -13.23
N ARG A 582 -9.99 -18.91 -12.68
CA ARG A 582 -8.53 -19.06 -12.63
C ARG A 582 -7.81 -18.53 -13.87
N ASP A 583 -8.26 -18.93 -15.05
CA ASP A 583 -7.58 -18.72 -16.33
C ASP A 583 -7.61 -17.26 -16.83
N ASN A 584 -8.40 -16.38 -16.21
CA ASN A 584 -8.48 -14.95 -16.54
C ASN A 584 -8.22 -13.98 -15.37
N ILE A 585 -7.80 -14.50 -14.20
CA ILE A 585 -7.40 -13.71 -13.03
C ILE A 585 -5.88 -13.76 -12.84
N TYR A 586 -5.20 -12.63 -12.96
CA TYR A 586 -3.76 -12.43 -12.74
C TYR A 586 -3.55 -11.74 -11.39
N ALA A 587 -3.27 -12.51 -10.33
CA ALA A 587 -3.24 -11.99 -8.96
C ALA A 587 -1.84 -11.99 -8.35
N PHE A 588 -1.36 -10.82 -7.88
CA PHE A 588 0.00 -10.64 -7.39
C PHE A 588 0.05 -10.07 -5.96
N CYS A 589 0.68 -10.81 -5.05
CA CYS A 589 0.63 -10.60 -3.62
C CYS A 589 2.06 -10.40 -3.05
N PHE A 590 2.52 -9.15 -2.91
CA PHE A 590 3.88 -8.82 -2.49
C PHE A 590 4.02 -8.68 -0.97
N GLU A 591 5.04 -9.31 -0.40
CA GLU A 591 5.21 -9.47 1.06
C GLU A 591 3.92 -9.94 1.76
N CYS A 592 3.26 -10.91 1.13
CA CYS A 592 1.93 -11.37 1.51
C CYS A 592 1.93 -12.07 2.88
N PRO A 593 1.13 -11.60 3.86
CA PRO A 593 0.81 -12.38 5.06
C PRO A 593 0.10 -13.70 4.72
N GLN A 594 0.32 -14.70 5.56
CA GLN A 594 -0.40 -15.98 5.59
C GLN A 594 -1.83 -15.74 6.09
N ASN A 595 -2.81 -16.38 5.44
CA ASN A 595 -4.21 -15.95 5.50
C ASN A 595 -5.26 -17.09 5.51
N THR A 596 -4.86 -18.36 5.38
CA THR A 596 -5.77 -19.51 5.43
C THR A 596 -5.16 -20.70 6.18
N THR A 597 -5.95 -21.46 6.95
CA THR A 597 -5.54 -22.74 7.58
C THR A 597 -5.99 -23.99 6.82
N ARG A 598 -6.45 -23.84 5.57
CA ARG A 598 -6.67 -24.98 4.65
C ARG A 598 -5.36 -25.79 4.46
N PRO A 599 -5.44 -27.11 4.20
CA PRO A 599 -4.26 -27.95 4.00
C PRO A 599 -3.53 -27.58 2.69
N GLU A 600 -2.23 -27.90 2.63
CA GLU A 600 -1.36 -27.52 1.50
C GLU A 600 -1.86 -28.04 0.15
N THR A 601 -2.34 -29.28 0.11
CA THR A 601 -2.92 -29.93 -1.09
C THR A 601 -4.17 -29.23 -1.63
N TYR A 602 -4.88 -28.46 -0.79
CA TYR A 602 -6.01 -27.65 -1.22
C TYR A 602 -5.55 -26.29 -1.77
N VAL A 603 -4.64 -25.61 -1.06
CA VAL A 603 -4.26 -24.24 -1.39
C VAL A 603 -3.27 -24.12 -2.56
N LYS A 604 -2.42 -25.14 -2.76
CA LYS A 604 -1.53 -25.29 -3.92
C LYS A 604 -2.16 -26.12 -5.05
N GLY A 605 -3.45 -26.47 -4.93
CA GLY A 605 -4.18 -27.19 -5.96
C GLY A 605 -4.31 -26.36 -7.24
N ASP A 606 -4.39 -27.04 -8.40
CA ASP A 606 -4.37 -26.41 -9.73
C ASP A 606 -5.43 -25.32 -9.94
N LYS A 607 -6.50 -25.30 -9.14
CA LYS A 607 -7.55 -24.27 -9.10
C LYS A 607 -7.02 -22.86 -8.78
N TYR A 608 -6.01 -22.73 -7.91
CA TYR A 608 -5.54 -21.43 -7.37
C TYR A 608 -4.14 -21.04 -7.89
N LYS A 609 -3.64 -21.75 -8.91
CA LYS A 609 -2.26 -21.67 -9.42
C LYS A 609 -1.88 -20.30 -10.00
N ASN A 610 -2.88 -19.55 -10.46
CA ASN A 610 -2.84 -18.17 -10.95
C ASN A 610 -2.59 -17.12 -9.86
N ILE A 611 -2.79 -17.45 -8.58
CA ILE A 611 -2.50 -16.54 -7.48
C ILE A 611 -1.00 -16.63 -7.18
N VAL A 612 -0.28 -15.54 -7.43
CA VAL A 612 1.17 -15.42 -7.24
C VAL A 612 1.44 -14.63 -5.96
N SER A 613 2.18 -15.22 -5.02
CA SER A 613 2.74 -14.52 -3.86
C SER A 613 4.25 -14.41 -3.98
N VAL A 614 4.79 -13.21 -3.79
CA VAL A 614 6.24 -12.96 -3.69
C VAL A 614 6.55 -12.57 -2.26
N VAL A 615 7.49 -13.28 -1.61
CA VAL A 615 7.78 -13.11 -0.17
C VAL A 615 9.29 -13.10 0.12
N ASN A 616 9.72 -12.19 0.99
CA ASN A 616 11.06 -12.08 1.54
C ASN A 616 11.17 -12.94 2.82
N PRO A 617 11.98 -14.02 2.87
CA PRO A 617 12.04 -14.90 4.04
C PRO A 617 12.49 -14.24 5.36
N ILE A 618 13.23 -13.12 5.31
CA ILE A 618 13.61 -12.34 6.49
C ILE A 618 12.58 -11.28 6.91
N ASP A 619 11.51 -11.07 6.12
CA ASP A 619 10.42 -10.18 6.49
C ASP A 619 9.43 -10.87 7.43
N ILE A 620 9.36 -10.36 8.66
CA ILE A 620 8.44 -10.76 9.72
C ILE A 620 6.96 -10.74 9.29
N VAL A 621 6.55 -9.86 8.37
CA VAL A 621 5.16 -9.74 7.92
C VAL A 621 4.73 -10.97 7.11
N THR A 622 5.66 -11.61 6.40
CA THR A 622 5.42 -12.88 5.68
C THR A 622 5.27 -14.08 6.64
N LYS A 623 5.67 -13.93 7.91
CA LYS A 623 5.56 -14.95 8.96
C LYS A 623 4.31 -14.75 9.85
N VAL A 624 3.49 -13.74 9.55
CA VAL A 624 2.14 -13.51 10.12
C VAL A 624 1.08 -13.90 9.07
N ALA A 625 -0.07 -14.50 9.41
CA ALA A 625 -0.34 -15.20 10.66
C ALA A 625 0.56 -16.46 10.80
N MET A 626 0.80 -16.90 12.03
CA MET A 626 1.86 -17.87 12.29
C MET A 626 1.55 -19.27 11.75
N SER A 627 2.48 -19.84 10.98
CA SER A 627 2.38 -21.17 10.36
C SER A 627 2.10 -22.30 11.35
N LYS A 628 2.65 -22.23 12.57
CA LYS A 628 2.36 -23.16 13.70
C LYS A 628 0.87 -23.25 14.09
N PHE A 629 0.02 -22.30 13.67
CA PHE A 629 -1.45 -22.38 13.80
C PHE A 629 -2.15 -22.96 12.56
N GLY A 630 -1.38 -23.57 11.64
CA GLY A 630 -1.83 -24.16 10.38
C GLY A 630 -1.87 -23.18 9.21
N PHE A 631 -1.55 -21.89 9.43
CA PHE A 631 -1.68 -20.84 8.42
C PHE A 631 -0.70 -21.02 7.24
N ARG A 632 -1.17 -20.61 6.05
CA ARG A 632 -0.45 -20.55 4.77
C ARG A 632 -1.19 -19.61 3.79
N ARG A 633 -0.82 -19.63 2.50
CA ARG A 633 -1.38 -18.79 1.41
C ARG A 633 -2.09 -19.65 0.38
N TYR A 634 -2.96 -19.04 -0.43
CA TYR A 634 -3.46 -19.64 -1.67
C TYR A 634 -2.50 -19.42 -2.85
N GLY A 635 -2.37 -20.43 -3.70
CA GLY A 635 -1.63 -20.39 -4.96
C GLY A 635 -0.12 -20.62 -4.85
N THR A 636 0.60 -20.05 -5.81
CA THR A 636 2.04 -20.24 -6.03
C THR A 636 2.83 -19.22 -5.20
N VAL A 637 3.83 -19.69 -4.44
CA VAL A 637 4.67 -18.85 -3.57
C VAL A 637 6.11 -18.84 -4.08
N TYR A 638 6.58 -17.68 -4.50
CA TYR A 638 7.96 -17.41 -4.86
C TYR A 638 8.66 -16.73 -3.70
N GLN A 639 9.79 -17.27 -3.25
CA GLN A 639 10.60 -16.62 -2.22
C GLN A 639 11.68 -15.77 -2.88
N LEU A 640 12.02 -14.63 -2.30
CA LEU A 640 13.20 -13.87 -2.73
C LEU A 640 14.48 -14.64 -2.31
N PRO A 641 15.61 -14.46 -3.04
CA PRO A 641 16.85 -15.18 -2.75
C PRO A 641 17.29 -15.00 -1.29
N ASN A 642 17.72 -16.09 -0.67
CA ASN A 642 18.05 -16.15 0.75
C ASN A 642 19.15 -17.18 1.03
N VAL A 643 19.87 -16.97 2.12
CA VAL A 643 21.06 -17.73 2.54
C VAL A 643 20.81 -19.21 2.90
N ARG A 644 19.55 -19.60 3.11
CA ARG A 644 19.18 -20.99 3.48
C ARG A 644 18.90 -21.88 2.29
N ALA A 645 18.27 -21.32 1.26
CA ALA A 645 17.66 -22.06 0.17
C ALA A 645 18.15 -21.67 -1.23
N SER A 646 19.22 -20.85 -1.33
CA SER A 646 19.91 -20.67 -2.60
C SER A 646 21.43 -20.50 -2.47
N SER A 647 22.16 -21.37 -3.16
CA SER A 647 23.61 -21.32 -3.36
C SER A 647 24.08 -20.00 -3.99
N GLY A 648 23.30 -19.43 -4.91
CA GLY A 648 23.59 -18.16 -5.59
C GLY A 648 23.36 -16.91 -4.74
N TYR A 649 23.03 -17.03 -3.45
CA TYR A 649 22.56 -15.92 -2.61
C TYR A 649 23.54 -14.73 -2.57
N ALA A 650 24.85 -14.95 -2.43
CA ALA A 650 25.84 -13.88 -2.35
C ALA A 650 25.84 -12.98 -3.60
N VAL A 651 25.89 -13.61 -4.78
CA VAL A 651 25.85 -12.90 -6.08
C VAL A 651 24.50 -12.21 -6.28
N ALA A 652 23.40 -12.83 -5.85
CA ALA A 652 22.07 -12.23 -5.94
C ALA A 652 21.91 -11.01 -5.00
N LYS A 653 22.42 -11.09 -3.75
CA LYS A 653 22.51 -9.98 -2.79
C LYS A 653 23.27 -8.80 -3.38
N LEU A 654 24.45 -9.03 -3.98
CA LEU A 654 25.24 -7.99 -4.63
C LEU A 654 24.50 -7.32 -5.81
N ARG A 655 23.78 -8.08 -6.64
CA ARG A 655 22.95 -7.53 -7.74
C ARG A 655 21.79 -6.70 -7.22
N MET A 656 21.09 -7.15 -6.18
CA MET A 656 20.02 -6.39 -5.52
C MET A 656 20.56 -5.08 -4.91
N MET A 657 21.72 -5.14 -4.24
CA MET A 657 22.38 -3.94 -3.71
C MET A 657 22.74 -2.94 -4.80
N ALA A 658 23.14 -3.39 -5.99
CA ALA A 658 23.37 -2.52 -7.13
C ALA A 658 22.08 -1.83 -7.61
N GLN A 659 20.97 -2.57 -7.76
CA GLN A 659 19.67 -1.99 -8.12
C GLN A 659 19.16 -0.98 -7.07
N TYR A 660 19.33 -1.28 -5.78
CA TYR A 660 18.92 -0.37 -4.71
C TYR A 660 19.75 0.93 -4.70
N LYS A 661 21.06 0.84 -4.99
CA LYS A 661 21.92 2.03 -5.20
C LYS A 661 21.47 2.84 -6.41
N MET A 662 21.17 2.19 -7.54
CA MET A 662 20.69 2.87 -8.74
C MET A 662 19.37 3.61 -8.48
N LEU A 663 18.43 3.02 -7.73
CA LEU A 663 17.17 3.65 -7.34
C LEU A 663 17.37 4.92 -6.48
N ILE A 664 18.33 4.89 -5.53
CA ILE A 664 18.72 6.05 -4.72
C ILE A 664 19.36 7.15 -5.59
N GLN A 665 20.30 6.78 -6.45
CA GLN A 665 21.04 7.70 -7.33
C GLN A 665 20.11 8.38 -8.35
N TYR A 666 19.21 7.62 -8.99
CA TYR A 666 18.22 8.12 -9.94
C TYR A 666 17.31 9.20 -9.35
N ASN A 667 17.07 9.12 -8.04
CA ASN A 667 16.25 10.07 -7.29
C ASN A 667 17.02 11.28 -6.75
N GLY A 668 18.32 11.40 -7.02
CA GLY A 668 19.15 12.51 -6.53
C GLY A 668 19.30 12.55 -5.00
N ILE A 669 19.10 11.42 -4.32
CA ILE A 669 19.09 11.36 -2.85
C ILE A 669 20.54 11.22 -2.33
N SER A 670 21.23 12.35 -2.20
CA SER A 670 22.62 12.42 -1.72
C SER A 670 22.82 11.72 -0.37
N PRO A 671 23.69 10.70 -0.26
CA PRO A 671 23.98 9.99 1.00
C PRO A 671 24.41 10.94 2.13
N GLY A 672 23.52 11.14 3.11
CA GLY A 672 23.76 12.00 4.26
C GLY A 672 24.51 11.28 5.38
N ALA A 673 25.51 11.93 5.96
CA ALA A 673 26.37 11.39 7.01
C ALA A 673 25.68 11.28 8.40
N VAL A 674 24.58 10.52 8.50
CA VAL A 674 23.80 10.33 9.74
C VAL A 674 23.83 8.87 10.17
N TRP A 675 25.04 8.40 10.53
CA TRP A 675 25.28 7.09 11.15
C TRP A 675 25.72 7.20 12.63
N ASP A 676 25.71 8.42 13.19
CA ASP A 676 26.06 8.80 14.58
C ASP A 676 25.34 8.02 15.72
N ASN A 677 24.35 7.17 15.40
CA ASN A 677 23.61 6.36 16.38
C ASN A 677 23.55 4.85 16.05
N ILE A 678 24.18 4.38 14.99
CA ILE A 678 24.11 2.96 14.54
C ILE A 678 25.45 2.23 14.67
N ILE A 679 26.58 2.96 14.72
CA ILE A 679 27.84 2.39 15.22
C ILE A 679 27.71 2.25 16.74
N ASP A 680 27.67 1.02 17.26
CA ASP A 680 27.80 0.77 18.70
C ASP A 680 29.20 1.23 19.13
N THR A 681 29.28 2.08 20.15
CA THR A 681 30.38 3.06 20.30
C THR A 681 31.74 2.48 20.70
N ASP A 682 31.84 1.15 20.77
CA ASP A 682 33.03 0.41 21.21
C ASP A 682 33.78 -0.31 20.06
N VAL A 683 33.27 -0.27 18.80
CA VAL A 683 33.94 -0.88 17.64
C VAL A 683 34.09 0.09 16.47
N ILE A 684 35.35 0.44 16.17
CA ILE A 684 35.82 1.37 15.12
C ILE A 684 35.43 2.84 15.37
N GLY A 685 36.43 3.72 15.28
CA GLY A 685 36.30 5.15 15.55
C GLY A 685 35.62 5.92 14.41
N LYS A 686 35.43 7.24 14.64
CA LYS A 686 34.83 8.17 13.68
C LYS A 686 35.65 8.30 12.39
N ASP A 687 35.34 7.48 11.39
CA ASP A 687 35.89 7.60 10.05
C ASP A 687 34.95 8.43 9.15
N PRO A 688 35.41 9.56 8.56
CA PRO A 688 34.60 10.37 7.66
C PRO A 688 34.45 9.79 6.23
N THR A 689 34.98 8.60 5.93
CA THR A 689 35.00 8.01 4.57
C THR A 689 33.79 7.11 4.21
N VAL A 690 32.75 7.05 5.05
CA VAL A 690 31.55 6.21 4.81
C VAL A 690 30.93 6.47 3.42
N THR A 691 31.02 5.50 2.52
CA THR A 691 30.50 5.63 1.14
C THR A 691 29.05 5.15 1.02
N SER A 692 28.47 5.30 -0.18
CA SER A 692 27.21 4.65 -0.58
C SER A 692 27.25 3.12 -0.43
N ASP A 693 28.43 2.51 -0.45
CA ASP A 693 28.61 1.06 -0.44
C ASP A 693 28.44 0.51 0.97
N THR A 694 29.12 1.11 1.96
CA THR A 694 28.98 0.79 3.39
C THR A 694 27.53 0.96 3.87
N ALA A 695 26.87 2.06 3.47
CA ALA A 695 25.47 2.30 3.80
C ALA A 695 24.52 1.25 3.18
N THR A 696 24.85 0.71 1.99
CA THR A 696 24.05 -0.35 1.35
C THR A 696 24.32 -1.72 1.97
N MET A 697 25.56 -2.01 2.40
CA MET A 697 25.88 -3.23 3.15
C MET A 697 25.07 -3.30 4.44
N HIS A 698 25.03 -2.24 5.25
CA HIS A 698 24.24 -2.21 6.49
C HIS A 698 22.71 -2.19 6.31
N MET A 699 22.18 -2.17 5.08
CA MET A 699 20.77 -2.43 4.80
C MET A 699 20.49 -3.90 4.42
N THR A 700 21.53 -4.69 4.16
CA THR A 700 21.44 -6.07 3.63
C THR A 700 22.28 -7.09 4.42
N TRP A 701 22.90 -6.65 5.51
CA TRP A 701 23.83 -7.42 6.36
C TRP A 701 23.17 -8.62 7.05
N GLU A 702 21.94 -8.45 7.55
CA GLU A 702 21.35 -9.33 8.58
C GLU A 702 20.63 -10.57 8.02
N GLY A 703 21.10 -11.14 6.89
CA GLY A 703 20.44 -12.27 6.22
C GLY A 703 20.36 -13.57 7.04
N ILE A 704 21.30 -13.79 7.95
CA ILE A 704 21.45 -15.02 8.76
C ILE A 704 20.62 -14.93 10.06
N ALA A 705 21.09 -14.16 11.04
CA ALA A 705 20.50 -14.15 12.38
C ALA A 705 19.03 -13.67 12.39
N GLN A 706 18.67 -12.72 11.51
CA GLN A 706 17.29 -12.23 11.40
C GLN A 706 16.31 -13.35 11.00
N ALA A 707 16.68 -14.23 10.07
CA ALA A 707 15.81 -15.31 9.61
C ALA A 707 15.43 -16.25 10.76
N SER A 708 16.43 -16.73 11.52
CA SER A 708 16.22 -17.61 12.68
C SER A 708 15.38 -16.93 13.75
N MET A 709 15.69 -15.68 14.06
CA MET A 709 14.97 -14.88 15.05
C MET A 709 13.48 -14.71 14.70
N MET A 710 13.13 -14.51 13.42
CA MET A 710 11.72 -14.38 13.01
C MET A 710 10.94 -15.69 13.15
N ASP A 711 11.53 -16.80 12.71
CA ASP A 711 10.92 -18.11 12.84
C ASP A 711 10.73 -18.47 14.32
N ASN A 712 11.77 -18.27 15.15
CA ASN A 712 11.72 -18.48 16.60
C ASN A 712 10.66 -17.59 17.29
N LEU A 713 10.59 -16.30 16.95
CA LEU A 713 9.60 -15.36 17.51
C LEU A 713 8.15 -15.77 17.21
N MET A 714 7.84 -16.17 15.97
CA MET A 714 6.49 -16.65 15.61
C MET A 714 6.19 -18.02 16.22
N ASN A 715 7.21 -18.88 16.30
CA ASN A 715 7.12 -20.16 16.99
C ASN A 715 6.80 -20.00 18.48
N ASP A 716 7.33 -18.97 19.14
CA ASP A 716 7.10 -18.70 20.56
C ASP A 716 5.77 -18.00 20.86
N LEU A 717 5.32 -17.12 19.97
CA LEU A 717 3.97 -16.54 20.04
C LEU A 717 2.88 -17.63 19.99
N CYS A 718 3.12 -18.71 19.26
CA CYS A 718 2.25 -19.89 19.26
C CYS A 718 2.33 -20.68 20.56
N ASP A 719 3.54 -20.99 21.06
CA ASP A 719 3.72 -21.75 22.30
C ASP A 719 3.12 -21.02 23.53
N VAL A 720 3.27 -19.68 23.61
CA VAL A 720 2.69 -18.83 24.69
C VAL A 720 1.16 -18.82 24.65
N ALA A 721 0.57 -18.98 23.46
CA ALA A 721 -0.88 -19.12 23.29
C ALA A 721 -1.36 -20.57 23.48
N GLY A 722 -0.50 -21.57 23.24
CA GLY A 722 -0.81 -23.00 23.26
C GLY A 722 -1.56 -23.50 22.03
N ASN A 723 -2.59 -22.77 21.57
CA ASN A 723 -3.28 -23.00 20.29
C ASN A 723 -4.08 -21.77 19.84
N ARG A 724 -4.61 -21.83 18.61
CA ARG A 724 -5.40 -20.75 17.96
C ARG A 724 -6.66 -20.38 18.76
N ASP A 725 -7.38 -21.34 19.34
CA ASP A 725 -8.58 -21.05 20.16
C ASP A 725 -8.24 -20.27 21.43
N ASN A 726 -7.15 -20.62 22.11
CA ASN A 726 -6.67 -19.87 23.26
C ASN A 726 -6.16 -18.49 22.87
N TYR A 727 -5.55 -18.33 21.70
CA TYR A 727 -5.23 -17.01 21.14
C TYR A 727 -6.51 -16.18 20.93
N TYR A 728 -7.50 -16.70 20.21
CA TYR A 728 -8.79 -16.05 19.93
C TYR A 728 -9.50 -15.63 21.22
N MET A 729 -9.65 -16.56 22.17
CA MET A 729 -10.42 -16.36 23.40
C MET A 729 -9.71 -15.50 24.47
N ARG A 730 -8.38 -15.27 24.38
CA ARG A 730 -7.59 -14.68 25.48
C ARG A 730 -6.63 -13.57 25.06
N LEU A 731 -6.14 -13.57 23.82
CA LEU A 731 -5.08 -12.67 23.34
C LEU A 731 -5.56 -11.74 22.23
N GLN A 732 -6.30 -12.24 21.23
CA GLN A 732 -6.74 -11.52 20.02
C GLN A 732 -7.30 -10.12 20.31
N ALA A 733 -8.33 -10.00 21.16
CA ALA A 733 -8.91 -8.71 21.52
C ALA A 733 -7.92 -7.73 22.19
N ASN A 734 -6.92 -8.23 22.91
CA ASN A 734 -5.86 -7.40 23.52
C ASN A 734 -4.77 -7.00 22.52
N MET A 735 -4.47 -7.86 21.53
CA MET A 735 -3.55 -7.55 20.42
C MET A 735 -4.15 -6.49 19.50
N ILE A 736 -5.39 -6.72 19.02
CA ILE A 736 -6.15 -5.79 18.18
C ILE A 736 -6.23 -4.40 18.84
N SER A 737 -6.73 -4.34 20.08
CA SER A 737 -6.87 -3.07 20.81
C SER A 737 -5.52 -2.46 21.23
N GLY A 738 -4.47 -3.27 21.31
CA GLY A 738 -3.10 -2.82 21.58
C GLY A 738 -2.54 -2.07 20.38
N MET A 739 -2.48 -2.71 19.22
CA MET A 739 -1.82 -2.15 18.03
C MET A 739 -2.63 -1.01 17.40
N ALA A 740 -3.96 -1.13 17.31
CA ALA A 740 -4.82 -0.02 16.89
C ALA A 740 -4.70 1.19 17.86
N GLY A 741 -4.49 0.93 19.15
CA GLY A 741 -4.28 1.96 20.18
C GLY A 741 -2.91 2.67 20.13
N VAL A 742 -1.97 2.22 19.29
CA VAL A 742 -0.66 2.87 19.10
C VAL A 742 -0.54 3.55 17.72
N LEU A 743 -1.21 3.03 16.68
CA LEU A 743 -1.23 3.63 15.34
C LEU A 743 -2.35 4.66 15.12
N GLY A 744 -3.49 4.51 15.80
CA GLY A 744 -4.70 5.30 15.54
C GLY A 744 -4.65 6.76 16.00
N LYS A 745 -5.23 7.68 15.22
CA LYS A 745 -5.42 9.10 15.59
C LYS A 745 -6.51 9.31 16.68
N ASN A 746 -7.31 8.29 17.03
CA ASN A 746 -8.51 8.46 17.90
C ASN A 746 -8.87 7.27 18.83
N SER A 747 -8.00 6.88 19.76
CA SER A 747 -8.48 6.16 20.97
C SER A 747 -7.69 6.49 22.23
N GLY A 748 -8.27 6.21 23.40
CA GLY A 748 -7.60 6.39 24.69
C GLY A 748 -7.06 5.07 25.21
N LEU A 749 -5.74 4.87 25.17
CA LEU A 749 -5.08 3.62 25.55
C LEU A 749 -5.58 3.03 26.88
N ASP A 750 -6.03 1.77 26.85
CA ASP A 750 -5.97 0.91 28.03
C ASP A 750 -4.56 0.32 28.17
N THR A 751 -3.68 1.08 28.81
CA THR A 751 -2.31 0.64 29.10
C THR A 751 -2.23 -0.56 30.04
N GLY A 752 -3.35 -1.02 30.63
CA GLY A 752 -3.42 -2.21 31.47
C GLY A 752 -3.62 -3.52 30.71
N ALA A 753 -4.09 -3.47 29.46
CA ALA A 753 -4.26 -4.66 28.61
C ALA A 753 -2.96 -5.04 27.90
N LEU A 754 -2.40 -4.11 27.12
CA LEU A 754 -1.15 -4.31 26.37
C LEU A 754 0.02 -4.74 27.27
N ALA A 755 0.15 -4.11 28.45
CA ALA A 755 1.18 -4.47 29.43
C ALA A 755 1.04 -5.88 30.02
N VAL A 756 -0.14 -6.52 29.95
CA VAL A 756 -0.36 -7.90 30.42
C VAL A 756 0.02 -8.93 29.34
N THR A 757 -0.18 -8.62 28.06
CA THR A 757 0.30 -9.46 26.97
C THR A 757 1.82 -9.39 26.86
N ILE A 758 2.40 -8.17 26.87
CA ILE A 758 3.85 -7.95 26.85
C ILE A 758 4.52 -8.65 28.05
N ALA A 759 3.95 -8.56 29.26
CA ALA A 759 4.48 -9.25 30.45
C ALA A 759 4.25 -10.78 30.49
N ARG A 760 3.76 -11.39 29.40
CA ARG A 760 3.71 -12.84 29.19
C ARG A 760 4.63 -13.30 28.07
N VAL A 761 4.66 -12.56 26.95
CA VAL A 761 5.52 -12.88 25.81
C VAL A 761 6.99 -12.58 26.12
N ILE A 762 7.31 -11.39 26.65
CA ILE A 762 8.70 -11.00 26.91
C ILE A 762 9.45 -11.96 27.84
N PRO A 763 8.89 -12.38 29.00
CA PRO A 763 9.59 -13.31 29.86
C PRO A 763 9.84 -14.67 29.19
N GLY A 764 8.87 -15.18 28.42
CA GLY A 764 9.00 -16.46 27.70
C GLY A 764 10.12 -16.43 26.65
N LEU A 765 10.06 -15.45 25.75
CA LEU A 765 11.07 -15.25 24.70
C LEU A 765 12.47 -15.07 25.32
N ALA A 766 12.58 -14.26 26.38
CA ALA A 766 13.83 -14.03 27.09
C ALA A 766 14.34 -15.24 27.91
N THR A 767 13.48 -16.20 28.27
CA THR A 767 13.89 -17.45 28.95
C THR A 767 14.17 -18.60 28.00
N LYS A 768 13.60 -18.60 26.79
CA LYS A 768 13.94 -19.59 25.75
C LYS A 768 15.13 -19.13 24.93
N HIS A 769 14.95 -18.01 24.23
CA HIS A 769 15.86 -17.49 23.21
C HIS A 769 16.50 -16.16 23.67
N PRO A 770 17.43 -16.18 24.65
CA PRO A 770 18.03 -14.98 25.22
C PRO A 770 18.93 -14.24 24.21
N LEU A 771 19.58 -14.97 23.29
CA LEU A 771 20.42 -14.40 22.23
C LEU A 771 19.55 -13.68 21.20
N ASP A 772 18.56 -14.35 20.63
CA ASP A 772 17.55 -13.76 19.74
C ASP A 772 16.84 -12.56 20.39
N THR A 773 16.51 -12.65 21.69
CA THR A 773 15.91 -11.52 22.43
C THR A 773 16.87 -10.34 22.55
N ALA A 774 18.17 -10.59 22.78
CA ALA A 774 19.19 -9.54 22.81
C ALA A 774 19.42 -8.93 21.42
N TYR A 775 19.42 -9.76 20.37
CA TYR A 775 19.56 -9.34 18.97
C TYR A 775 18.37 -8.48 18.53
N LEU A 776 17.13 -8.91 18.83
CA LEU A 776 15.89 -8.12 18.62
C LEU A 776 15.91 -6.80 19.41
N LEU A 777 16.59 -6.76 20.56
CA LEU A 777 16.70 -5.56 21.39
C LEU A 777 17.65 -4.50 20.81
N THR A 778 18.61 -4.90 19.98
CA THR A 778 19.61 -3.99 19.37
C THR A 778 19.35 -3.71 17.88
N HIS A 779 18.80 -4.66 17.11
CA HIS A 779 18.65 -4.57 15.64
C HIS A 779 17.20 -4.26 15.16
N LEU A 780 16.44 -3.51 15.97
CA LEU A 780 15.03 -3.17 15.69
C LEU A 780 14.78 -2.46 14.35
N GLU A 781 15.67 -1.55 13.97
CA GLU A 781 15.50 -0.78 12.73
C GLU A 781 15.85 -1.60 11.49
N PRO A 782 16.98 -2.33 11.42
CA PRO A 782 17.24 -3.36 10.40
C PRO A 782 16.08 -4.31 10.15
N VAL A 783 15.53 -4.90 11.21
CA VAL A 783 14.34 -5.78 11.17
C VAL A 783 13.17 -5.17 10.38
N GLY A 784 12.92 -3.87 10.54
CA GLY A 784 11.85 -3.17 9.83
C GLY A 784 12.13 -2.88 8.34
N ARG A 785 13.41 -2.91 7.90
CA ARG A 785 13.82 -2.64 6.50
C ARG A 785 13.51 -3.80 5.56
N ALA A 786 13.43 -5.02 6.08
CA ALA A 786 13.04 -6.19 5.29
C ALA A 786 11.64 -6.07 4.65
N HIS A 787 10.75 -5.28 5.28
CA HIS A 787 9.41 -4.94 4.79
C HIS A 787 9.35 -3.59 4.05
N TYR A 788 10.44 -3.19 3.39
CA TYR A 788 10.43 -2.02 2.50
C TYR A 788 10.13 -2.45 1.06
N ALA A 789 9.14 -1.80 0.44
CA ALA A 789 8.69 -2.16 -0.90
C ALA A 789 9.79 -1.97 -1.95
N GLU A 790 10.64 -0.95 -1.76
CA GLU A 790 11.83 -0.69 -2.58
C GLU A 790 12.88 -1.81 -2.51
N LEU A 791 12.95 -2.56 -1.39
CA LEU A 791 13.85 -3.71 -1.25
C LEU A 791 13.31 -4.92 -2.02
N CYS A 792 12.01 -5.21 -1.88
CA CYS A 792 11.31 -6.24 -2.66
C CYS A 792 11.40 -5.94 -4.18
N LEU A 793 11.23 -4.67 -4.55
CA LEU A 793 11.41 -4.14 -5.90
C LEU A 793 12.83 -4.34 -6.42
N SER A 794 13.86 -3.95 -5.65
CA SER A 794 15.25 -4.08 -6.09
C SER A 794 15.72 -5.54 -6.16
N TRP A 795 15.17 -6.43 -5.34
CA TRP A 795 15.33 -7.88 -5.52
C TRP A 795 14.74 -8.32 -6.87
N LEU A 796 13.49 -7.97 -7.16
CA LEU A 796 12.81 -8.31 -8.43
C LEU A 796 13.53 -7.73 -9.65
N ASP A 797 14.03 -6.50 -9.59
CA ASP A 797 14.79 -5.88 -10.68
C ASP A 797 16.23 -6.45 -10.85
N SER A 798 16.69 -7.32 -9.93
CA SER A 798 18.07 -7.88 -9.92
C SER A 798 18.20 -9.34 -10.36
N ILE A 799 17.08 -10.05 -10.54
CA ILE A 799 17.01 -11.49 -10.84
C ILE A 799 16.22 -11.75 -12.13
N SER A 800 16.49 -12.86 -12.82
CA SER A 800 15.71 -13.27 -13.99
C SER A 800 14.42 -14.01 -13.58
N GLY A 801 13.53 -14.23 -14.55
CA GLY A 801 12.34 -15.07 -14.37
C GLY A 801 12.68 -16.51 -13.95
N ASP A 802 13.78 -17.06 -14.48
CA ASP A 802 14.25 -18.40 -14.13
C ASP A 802 14.88 -18.44 -12.73
N ALA A 803 15.60 -17.39 -12.34
CA ALA A 803 16.22 -17.29 -11.02
C ALA A 803 15.17 -17.17 -9.90
N ILE A 804 14.08 -16.42 -10.11
CA ILE A 804 12.96 -16.41 -9.15
C ILE A 804 12.15 -17.72 -9.17
N ALA A 805 12.06 -18.40 -10.32
CA ALA A 805 11.49 -19.74 -10.37
C ALA A 805 12.34 -20.76 -9.58
N GLN A 806 13.67 -20.67 -9.66
CA GLN A 806 14.60 -21.47 -8.84
C GLN A 806 14.44 -21.16 -7.35
N SER A 807 14.31 -19.89 -6.95
CA SER A 807 14.04 -19.50 -5.55
C SER A 807 12.61 -19.78 -5.07
N SER A 808 11.77 -20.47 -5.87
CA SER A 808 10.57 -21.16 -5.36
C SER A 808 10.88 -22.48 -4.63
N LYS A 809 12.15 -22.93 -4.62
CA LYS A 809 12.65 -24.00 -3.74
C LYS A 809 12.54 -23.59 -2.27
N THR A 810 11.37 -23.81 -1.69
CA THR A 810 11.08 -23.54 -0.26
C THR A 810 11.75 -24.52 0.71
N LYS A 811 12.66 -25.39 0.27
CA LYS A 811 13.27 -26.46 1.07
C LYS A 811 14.78 -26.27 1.25
N TYR A 812 15.28 -26.68 2.41
CA TYR A 812 16.72 -26.74 2.71
C TYR A 812 17.02 -27.81 3.77
N LYS A 813 18.25 -28.31 3.79
CA LYS A 813 18.74 -29.26 4.79
C LYS A 813 19.30 -28.49 5.99
N LYS A 814 18.59 -28.49 7.13
CA LYS A 814 19.15 -28.03 8.42
C LYS A 814 19.97 -29.17 9.02
N ILE A 815 21.28 -29.02 9.03
CA ILE A 815 22.22 -29.90 9.72
C ILE A 815 22.35 -29.43 11.17
N ALA A 816 22.34 -30.36 12.12
CA ALA A 816 22.60 -30.12 13.53
C ALA A 816 23.62 -31.13 14.06
N VAL A 817 24.77 -30.63 14.52
CA VAL A 817 25.92 -31.42 14.99
C VAL A 817 26.19 -31.16 16.46
N ASN A 818 26.57 -32.21 17.19
CA ASN A 818 26.81 -32.20 18.63
C ASN A 818 28.12 -32.92 18.98
N CYS A 819 28.63 -32.64 20.18
CA CYS A 819 29.93 -33.11 20.74
C CYS A 819 31.17 -32.37 20.15
N PRO A 820 32.42 -32.67 20.57
CA PRO A 820 33.63 -32.02 20.06
C PRO A 820 33.94 -32.40 18.61
N ILE A 821 33.15 -31.82 17.69
CA ILE A 821 33.32 -31.84 16.25
C ILE A 821 33.56 -30.40 15.78
N ASP A 822 34.59 -30.18 14.96
CA ASP A 822 34.69 -29.03 14.06
C ASP A 822 33.93 -29.37 12.76
N VAL A 823 33.13 -28.43 12.26
CA VAL A 823 32.34 -28.57 11.03
C VAL A 823 32.97 -27.70 9.93
N THR A 824 33.07 -28.22 8.71
CA THR A 824 33.46 -27.45 7.53
C THR A 824 32.65 -27.91 6.33
N VAL A 825 32.04 -26.97 5.61
CA VAL A 825 31.18 -27.23 4.45
C VAL A 825 31.83 -26.66 3.21
N TYR A 826 31.86 -27.48 2.16
CA TYR A 826 32.41 -27.16 0.85
C TYR A 826 31.33 -27.19 -0.23
N ASP A 827 31.45 -26.32 -1.22
CA ASP A 827 30.64 -26.36 -2.45
C ASP A 827 31.14 -27.43 -3.45
N ALA A 828 30.53 -27.45 -4.64
CA ALA A 828 30.91 -28.33 -5.74
C ALA A 828 32.38 -28.12 -6.19
N ASP A 829 32.82 -26.86 -6.26
CA ASP A 829 34.18 -26.43 -6.64
C ASP A 829 35.24 -26.68 -5.54
N ASN A 830 34.79 -27.07 -4.34
CA ASN A 830 35.56 -27.35 -3.12
C ASN A 830 36.07 -26.10 -2.36
N ASN A 831 35.45 -24.92 -2.57
CA ASN A 831 35.67 -23.76 -1.72
C ASN A 831 35.01 -23.96 -0.34
N SER A 832 35.61 -23.46 0.73
CA SER A 832 35.00 -23.52 2.07
C SER A 832 33.92 -22.44 2.20
N VAL A 833 32.65 -22.85 2.25
CA VAL A 833 31.48 -21.95 2.27
C VAL A 833 30.85 -21.78 3.65
N ALA A 834 31.17 -22.63 4.62
CA ALA A 834 30.79 -22.44 6.03
C ALA A 834 31.71 -23.22 6.97
N GLU A 835 32.12 -22.62 8.09
CA GLU A 835 32.96 -23.29 9.08
C GLU A 835 32.51 -23.01 10.51
N ILE A 836 32.57 -24.03 11.37
CA ILE A 836 32.44 -23.88 12.82
C ILE A 836 33.59 -24.66 13.47
N LYS A 837 34.64 -23.95 13.89
CA LYS A 837 35.91 -24.51 14.40
C LYS A 837 36.22 -24.01 15.80
N ASN A 838 36.59 -24.91 16.71
CA ASN A 838 36.85 -24.61 18.13
C ASN A 838 35.69 -23.83 18.80
N ASP A 839 34.46 -24.26 18.53
CA ASP A 839 33.20 -23.61 18.97
C ASP A 839 33.09 -22.11 18.60
N LYS A 840 33.69 -21.72 17.47
CA LYS A 840 33.51 -20.42 16.82
C LYS A 840 33.04 -20.62 15.39
N VAL A 841 32.06 -19.81 14.98
CA VAL A 841 31.66 -19.68 13.57
C VAL A 841 32.71 -18.83 12.86
N THR A 842 33.06 -19.17 11.63
CA THR A 842 33.78 -18.26 10.74
C THR A 842 32.77 -17.38 10.03
N ASP A 843 32.79 -16.06 10.27
CA ASP A 843 31.94 -15.10 9.56
C ASP A 843 32.30 -15.10 8.07
N ASN A 844 31.38 -15.59 7.23
CA ASN A 844 31.49 -15.57 5.77
C ASN A 844 30.25 -14.89 5.19
N GLU A 845 30.37 -13.62 4.79
CA GLU A 845 29.26 -12.83 4.21
C GLU A 845 28.73 -13.38 2.87
N GLU A 846 29.52 -14.24 2.20
CA GLU A 846 29.18 -14.88 0.93
C GLU A 846 28.84 -16.38 1.11
N GLY A 847 28.87 -16.88 2.35
CA GLY A 847 28.73 -18.29 2.70
C GLY A 847 27.31 -18.75 3.06
N LEU A 848 27.22 -19.97 3.57
CA LEU A 848 25.98 -20.57 4.07
C LEU A 848 25.65 -20.10 5.49
N GLU A 849 24.37 -20.23 5.88
CA GLU A 849 23.95 -19.95 7.26
C GLU A 849 24.56 -21.00 8.21
N ALA A 850 25.53 -20.58 9.02
CA ALA A 850 26.14 -21.38 10.07
C ALA A 850 26.08 -20.63 11.42
N TYR A 851 25.72 -21.32 12.49
CA TYR A 851 25.66 -20.75 13.84
C TYR A 851 25.79 -21.80 14.95
N ILE A 852 25.99 -21.35 16.18
CA ILE A 852 25.86 -22.20 17.37
C ILE A 852 24.61 -21.74 18.14
N ASP A 853 23.68 -22.65 18.41
CA ASP A 853 22.43 -22.31 19.09
C ASP A 853 22.58 -22.19 20.62
N GLU A 854 21.53 -21.72 21.30
CA GLU A 854 21.47 -21.60 22.76
C GLU A 854 21.68 -22.93 23.51
N ASN A 855 21.38 -24.05 22.86
CA ASN A 855 21.57 -25.40 23.37
C ASN A 855 23.02 -25.89 23.13
N GLY A 856 23.86 -25.14 22.41
CA GLY A 856 25.23 -25.51 22.05
C GLY A 856 25.33 -26.49 20.87
N GLN A 857 24.29 -26.58 20.04
CA GLN A 857 24.34 -27.33 18.79
C GLN A 857 25.04 -26.50 17.71
N LYS A 858 25.92 -27.13 16.93
CA LYS A 858 26.47 -26.52 15.70
C LYS A 858 25.43 -26.71 14.59
N ILE A 859 24.88 -25.62 14.07
CA ILE A 859 23.87 -25.63 13.01
C ILE A 859 24.50 -25.13 11.72
N VAL A 860 24.23 -25.82 10.60
CA VAL A 860 24.50 -25.31 9.26
C VAL A 860 23.30 -25.62 8.36
N CYS A 861 22.87 -24.66 7.54
CA CYS A 861 21.76 -24.83 6.61
C CYS A 861 22.28 -24.91 5.17
N ILE A 862 21.95 -25.99 4.47
CA ILE A 862 22.42 -26.27 3.11
C ILE A 862 21.25 -26.18 2.11
N PRO A 863 21.34 -25.33 1.06
CA PRO A 863 20.38 -25.28 -0.04
C PRO A 863 20.20 -26.60 -0.79
N GLU A 864 18.99 -26.87 -1.27
CA GLU A 864 18.71 -28.00 -2.18
C GLU A 864 18.86 -27.59 -3.66
N ASP A 865 19.71 -26.62 -3.99
CA ASP A 865 19.95 -26.12 -5.36
C ASP A 865 21.39 -26.24 -5.89
N ALA A 866 22.33 -26.74 -5.09
CA ALA A 866 23.69 -27.12 -5.50
C ALA A 866 24.20 -28.33 -4.69
N ASP A 867 25.30 -28.93 -5.14
CA ASP A 867 25.96 -30.05 -4.45
C ASP A 867 26.92 -29.54 -3.37
N TYR A 868 27.00 -30.25 -2.24
CA TYR A 868 27.81 -29.87 -1.08
C TYR A 868 28.49 -31.07 -0.40
N LYS A 869 29.61 -30.81 0.26
CA LYS A 869 30.38 -31.78 1.07
C LYS A 869 30.58 -31.24 2.47
N VAL A 870 30.44 -32.07 3.50
CA VAL A 870 30.60 -31.67 4.91
C VAL A 870 31.63 -32.56 5.60
N ASP A 871 32.73 -31.96 6.03
CA ASP A 871 33.73 -32.60 6.89
C ASP A 871 33.37 -32.36 8.36
N LEU A 872 33.33 -33.44 9.14
CA LEU A 872 32.99 -33.50 10.55
C LEU A 872 34.22 -34.04 11.31
N LYS A 873 35.07 -33.14 11.82
CA LYS A 873 36.37 -33.47 12.39
C LYS A 873 36.32 -33.51 13.92
N ALA A 874 36.62 -34.66 14.50
CA ALA A 874 36.71 -34.84 15.94
C ALA A 874 37.86 -34.02 16.55
N THR A 875 37.53 -33.09 17.45
CA THR A 875 38.50 -32.29 18.21
C THR A 875 38.81 -32.89 19.58
N ASP A 876 38.04 -33.85 20.06
CA ASP A 876 38.37 -34.72 21.19
C ASP A 876 37.69 -36.10 21.07
N ASN A 877 37.96 -37.02 22.00
CA ASN A 877 37.27 -38.31 22.08
C ASN A 877 35.85 -38.15 22.65
N GLY A 878 34.87 -38.91 22.17
CA GLY A 878 33.49 -38.84 22.66
C GLY A 878 32.46 -39.58 21.80
N THR A 879 31.21 -39.08 21.80
CA THR A 879 30.12 -39.57 20.96
C THR A 879 29.45 -38.43 20.19
N MET A 880 29.45 -38.52 18.86
CA MET A 880 28.81 -37.56 17.95
C MET A 880 27.33 -37.86 17.79
N THR A 881 26.51 -36.81 17.88
CA THR A 881 25.16 -36.84 17.29
C THR A 881 25.13 -35.90 16.10
N TYR A 882 24.98 -36.48 14.91
CA TYR A 882 24.79 -35.78 13.63
C TYR A 882 23.33 -35.96 13.21
N THR A 883 22.65 -34.88 12.81
CA THR A 883 21.24 -34.93 12.37
C THR A 883 21.03 -34.02 11.18
N VAL A 884 20.35 -34.55 10.15
CA VAL A 884 19.90 -33.82 8.97
C VAL A 884 18.37 -33.72 9.04
N MET A 885 17.85 -32.51 8.77
CA MET A 885 16.42 -32.23 8.76
C MET A 885 16.02 -31.52 7.47
N ASN A 886 15.04 -32.07 6.74
CA ASN A 886 14.48 -31.42 5.54
C ASN A 886 13.47 -30.35 6.01
N GLN A 887 13.88 -29.09 6.10
CA GLN A 887 13.06 -27.97 6.57
C GLN A 887 12.36 -27.26 5.42
N ASN A 888 11.13 -26.76 5.66
CA ASN A 888 10.45 -25.83 4.77
C ASN A 888 10.59 -24.37 5.29
N LEU A 889 11.07 -23.45 4.45
CA LEU A 889 11.32 -22.05 4.81
C LEU A 889 10.05 -21.16 4.87
N GLU A 890 8.97 -21.57 4.20
CA GLU A 890 7.66 -20.89 4.29
C GLU A 890 6.96 -21.23 5.61
N THR A 891 6.84 -22.52 5.94
CA THR A 891 6.05 -22.99 7.10
C THR A 891 6.89 -23.22 8.36
N ASN A 892 8.21 -23.32 8.26
CA ASN A 892 9.11 -23.79 9.32
C ASN A 892 8.71 -25.20 9.85
N GLU A 893 8.13 -26.02 8.96
CA GLU A 893 7.82 -27.44 9.23
C GLU A 893 8.99 -28.32 8.79
N CYS A 894 9.28 -29.34 9.58
CA CYS A 894 10.30 -30.35 9.28
C CYS A 894 9.63 -31.57 8.64
N SER A 895 10.08 -31.95 7.44
CA SER A 895 9.43 -32.98 6.62
C SER A 895 10.09 -34.36 6.65
N GLN A 896 11.35 -34.43 7.10
CA GLN A 896 12.10 -35.66 7.35
C GLN A 896 13.19 -35.37 8.38
N VAL A 897 13.48 -36.33 9.25
CA VAL A 897 14.60 -36.29 10.21
C VAL A 897 15.44 -37.55 10.01
N LYS A 898 16.74 -37.40 9.78
CA LYS A 898 17.72 -38.49 9.65
C LYS A 898 18.85 -38.25 10.64
N SER A 899 18.98 -39.10 11.66
CA SER A 899 19.88 -38.91 12.80
C SER A 899 20.79 -40.11 13.04
N TYR A 900 22.05 -39.79 13.29
CA TYR A 900 23.13 -40.70 13.65
C TYR A 900 23.53 -40.30 15.08
N VAL A 901 22.88 -40.92 16.06
CA VAL A 901 22.96 -40.56 17.49
C VAL A 901 24.04 -41.40 18.17
N ASP A 902 24.81 -40.77 19.05
CA ASP A 902 25.86 -41.37 19.87
C ASP A 902 26.94 -42.18 19.12
N ILE A 903 27.27 -41.79 17.89
CA ILE A 903 28.35 -42.38 17.07
C ILE A 903 29.70 -42.20 17.78
N PRO A 904 30.45 -43.27 18.13
CA PRO A 904 31.75 -43.12 18.79
C PRO A 904 32.79 -42.41 17.92
N ILE A 905 33.51 -41.44 18.49
CA ILE A 905 34.57 -40.70 17.80
C ILE A 905 35.88 -40.66 18.62
N LYS A 906 37.01 -40.60 17.92
CA LYS A 906 38.34 -40.32 18.49
C LYS A 906 38.91 -39.03 17.91
N LYS A 907 39.66 -38.30 18.73
CA LYS A 907 40.35 -37.05 18.36
C LYS A 907 41.16 -37.21 17.07
N GLY A 908 40.86 -36.39 16.06
CA GLY A 908 41.50 -36.40 14.75
C GLY A 908 40.77 -37.19 13.65
N GLU A 909 39.78 -38.03 14.00
CA GLU A 909 38.92 -38.69 13.01
C GLU A 909 38.09 -37.66 12.22
N VAL A 910 37.89 -37.90 10.92
CA VAL A 910 37.06 -37.05 10.04
C VAL A 910 35.99 -37.92 9.39
N TYR A 911 34.73 -37.67 9.74
CA TYR A 911 33.57 -38.22 9.04
C TYR A 911 33.17 -37.27 7.92
N LYS A 912 32.61 -37.79 6.82
CA LYS A 912 32.30 -37.01 5.61
C LYS A 912 30.86 -37.24 5.19
N SER A 913 30.09 -36.16 4.97
CA SER A 913 28.76 -36.23 4.36
C SER A 913 28.80 -35.65 2.96
N THR A 914 28.14 -36.30 1.98
CA THR A 914 27.82 -35.67 0.69
C THR A 914 26.34 -35.29 0.62
N PHE A 915 26.04 -34.27 -0.17
CA PHE A 915 24.70 -33.81 -0.54
C PHE A 915 24.70 -33.57 -2.05
N GLU A 916 23.94 -34.37 -2.78
CA GLU A 916 23.95 -34.41 -4.25
C GLU A 916 22.54 -34.11 -4.80
N THR A 917 22.42 -33.33 -5.87
CA THR A 917 21.15 -32.76 -6.36
C THR A 917 20.42 -33.66 -7.36
N GLY A 918 19.57 -34.54 -6.85
CA GLY A 918 18.58 -35.30 -7.64
C GLY A 918 17.35 -34.46 -8.04
N THR A 919 16.61 -34.90 -9.07
CA THR A 919 15.49 -34.15 -9.67
C THR A 919 14.27 -33.94 -8.76
N GLU A 920 14.06 -34.75 -7.72
CA GLU A 920 12.97 -34.57 -6.74
C GLU A 920 13.40 -34.60 -5.26
N SER A 921 14.66 -34.97 -4.96
CA SER A 921 15.24 -34.95 -3.62
C SER A 921 16.77 -34.99 -3.68
N SER A 922 17.45 -34.27 -2.80
CA SER A 922 18.89 -34.46 -2.59
C SER A 922 19.18 -35.64 -1.66
N THR A 923 20.10 -36.50 -2.08
CA THR A 923 20.54 -37.70 -1.34
C THR A 923 21.69 -37.36 -0.40
N GLU A 924 21.60 -37.78 0.87
CA GLU A 924 22.69 -37.60 1.85
C GLU A 924 23.24 -38.94 2.39
N THR A 925 24.55 -39.13 2.21
CA THR A 925 25.29 -40.29 2.76
C THR A 925 26.34 -39.78 3.76
N LEU A 926 26.42 -40.39 4.94
CA LEU A 926 27.46 -40.14 5.94
C LEU A 926 28.49 -41.27 5.90
N LYS A 927 29.76 -40.95 5.75
CA LYS A 927 30.86 -41.94 5.66
C LYS A 927 31.84 -41.81 6.81
N ASN A 928 32.33 -42.95 7.27
CA ASN A 928 33.33 -43.07 8.34
C ASN A 928 34.76 -42.79 7.82
N VAL A 929 35.76 -42.88 8.70
CA VAL A 929 37.19 -42.69 8.35
C VAL A 929 37.78 -43.73 7.40
N SER A 930 37.12 -44.88 7.23
CA SER A 930 37.47 -45.94 6.28
C SER A 930 36.79 -45.76 4.91
N GLY A 931 35.81 -44.86 4.81
CA GLY A 931 34.99 -44.63 3.61
C GLY A 931 33.67 -45.39 3.57
N ASP A 932 33.38 -46.24 4.56
CA ASP A 932 32.13 -47.00 4.65
C ASP A 932 30.96 -46.09 5.05
N GLU A 933 29.76 -46.39 4.55
CA GLU A 933 28.54 -45.65 4.88
C GLU A 933 28.02 -46.02 6.27
N VAL A 934 27.89 -45.00 7.13
CA VAL A 934 27.26 -45.09 8.45
C VAL A 934 25.75 -45.13 8.26
N GLN A 935 25.07 -46.08 8.89
CA GLN A 935 23.60 -46.18 8.82
C GLN A 935 22.92 -45.27 9.86
N PRO A 936 21.77 -44.65 9.54
CA PRO A 936 21.04 -43.79 10.47
C PRO A 936 20.43 -44.60 11.61
N SER A 937 20.55 -44.08 12.83
CA SER A 937 19.96 -44.64 14.05
C SER A 937 18.47 -44.29 14.22
N ILE A 938 18.04 -43.19 13.60
CA ILE A 938 16.64 -42.74 13.54
C ILE A 938 16.45 -42.16 12.14
N GLU A 939 15.45 -42.62 11.42
CA GLU A 939 14.96 -41.99 10.19
C GLU A 939 13.44 -41.93 10.25
N LYS A 940 12.86 -40.74 10.02
CA LYS A 940 11.41 -40.48 10.18
C LYS A 940 10.87 -39.44 9.21
N GLY A 941 9.64 -39.63 8.74
CA GLY A 941 8.89 -38.69 7.90
C GLY A 941 8.00 -37.70 8.65
N ALA A 942 7.48 -36.70 7.93
CA ALA A 942 6.62 -35.62 8.44
C ALA A 942 5.36 -36.08 9.19
N SER A 943 4.82 -37.24 8.83
CA SER A 943 3.60 -37.84 9.39
C SER A 943 3.85 -38.60 10.70
N GLU A 944 5.10 -38.75 11.12
CA GLU A 944 5.47 -39.44 12.35
C GLU A 944 5.64 -38.50 13.54
N ASP A 945 5.63 -39.06 14.74
CA ASP A 945 5.94 -38.34 15.96
C ASP A 945 7.45 -37.98 16.03
N ILE A 946 7.78 -36.86 15.38
CA ILE A 946 9.10 -36.22 15.31
C ILE A 946 9.27 -34.99 16.22
N LYS A 947 8.21 -34.54 16.93
CA LYS A 947 8.27 -33.36 17.82
C LYS A 947 8.09 -33.78 19.28
N LYS A 948 9.05 -33.41 20.13
CA LYS A 948 9.12 -33.80 21.54
C LYS A 948 8.99 -32.60 22.47
N GLN A 949 8.16 -32.75 23.49
CA GLN A 949 7.91 -31.72 24.49
C GLN A 949 8.81 -31.93 25.72
N VAL A 950 9.62 -30.92 26.05
CA VAL A 950 10.39 -30.85 27.29
C VAL A 950 9.71 -29.83 28.21
N ASN A 951 9.03 -30.32 29.24
CA ASN A 951 8.45 -29.46 30.27
C ASN A 951 9.46 -29.23 31.40
N VAL A 952 9.61 -27.97 31.84
CA VAL A 952 10.46 -27.60 32.98
C VAL A 952 9.65 -26.91 34.07
N THR A 953 9.94 -27.22 35.33
CA THR A 953 9.31 -26.61 36.51
C THR A 953 10.35 -26.22 37.55
N ALA A 954 10.06 -25.21 38.36
CA ALA A 954 10.89 -24.82 39.50
C ALA A 954 10.11 -25.03 40.81
N GLN A 955 10.75 -25.66 41.79
CA GLN A 955 10.30 -25.57 43.18
C GLN A 955 10.62 -24.18 43.77
N SER A 956 10.04 -23.85 44.92
CA SER A 956 10.27 -22.57 45.59
C SER A 956 11.73 -22.38 46.00
N GLY A 957 12.39 -21.35 45.45
CA GLY A 957 13.80 -21.05 45.71
C GLY A 957 14.65 -20.79 44.48
N GLY A 958 14.07 -20.77 43.28
CA GLY A 958 14.77 -20.42 42.04
C GLY A 958 13.86 -20.34 40.81
N SER A 959 14.48 -20.24 39.64
CA SER A 959 13.82 -20.17 38.33
C SER A 959 14.50 -21.10 37.31
N VAL A 960 13.80 -21.47 36.23
CA VAL A 960 14.25 -22.42 35.20
C VAL A 960 14.03 -21.91 33.78
N THR A 961 14.86 -22.41 32.86
CA THR A 961 14.79 -22.21 31.41
C THR A 961 14.99 -23.52 30.63
N GLY A 962 14.90 -23.49 29.29
CA GLY A 962 15.21 -24.64 28.41
C GLY A 962 14.08 -25.67 28.21
N GLY A 963 12.83 -25.30 28.50
CA GLY A 963 11.66 -26.10 28.15
C GLY A 963 10.98 -25.60 26.88
N GLY A 964 10.44 -26.51 26.07
CA GLY A 964 9.84 -26.19 24.78
C GLY A 964 9.50 -27.42 23.94
N ASN A 965 9.24 -27.19 22.65
CA ASN A 965 9.02 -28.22 21.64
C ASN A 965 10.29 -28.35 20.78
N TYR A 966 10.94 -29.50 20.83
CA TYR A 966 12.15 -29.84 20.09
C TYR A 966 11.85 -30.82 18.97
N THR A 967 12.65 -30.85 17.90
CA THR A 967 12.64 -31.97 16.96
C THR A 967 13.37 -33.15 17.59
N ILE A 968 12.98 -34.37 17.24
CA ILE A 968 13.69 -35.57 17.70
C ILE A 968 15.18 -35.48 17.30
N SER A 969 16.05 -35.82 18.23
CA SER A 969 17.53 -35.70 18.12
C SER A 969 18.11 -34.28 18.17
N GLU A 970 17.31 -33.21 18.22
CA GLU A 970 17.79 -31.91 18.71
C GLU A 970 18.12 -32.02 20.22
N TYR A 971 18.98 -31.13 20.74
CA TYR A 971 19.38 -31.13 22.14
C TYR A 971 18.67 -30.00 22.89
N ALA A 972 18.24 -30.29 24.11
CA ALA A 972 17.76 -29.27 25.05
C ALA A 972 18.85 -28.98 26.08
N LYS A 973 19.04 -27.70 26.40
CA LYS A 973 19.85 -27.25 27.55
C LYS A 973 18.96 -26.55 28.58
N VAL A 974 18.67 -27.23 29.68
CA VAL A 974 17.90 -26.65 30.79
C VAL A 974 18.82 -25.99 31.81
N THR A 975 18.55 -24.74 32.18
CA THR A 975 19.36 -23.99 33.16
C THR A 975 18.51 -23.58 34.37
N ALA A 976 19.04 -23.81 35.57
CA ALA A 976 18.39 -23.51 36.85
C ALA A 976 19.17 -22.44 37.64
N GLU A 977 18.50 -21.33 37.98
CA GLU A 977 19.12 -20.21 38.72
C GLU A 977 18.44 -20.00 40.09
N PRO A 978 19.18 -20.17 41.22
CA PRO A 978 18.65 -19.99 42.57
C PRO A 978 18.31 -18.53 42.94
N GLU A 979 17.26 -18.35 43.74
CA GLU A 979 17.00 -17.10 44.44
C GLU A 979 18.03 -16.85 45.57
N THR A 980 18.16 -15.60 46.01
CA THR A 980 19.07 -15.24 47.10
C THR A 980 18.75 -16.01 48.39
N ASN A 981 19.78 -16.63 48.98
CA ASN A 981 19.72 -17.56 50.12
C ASN A 981 19.20 -18.98 49.79
N TYR A 982 19.18 -19.38 48.52
CA TYR A 982 19.03 -20.77 48.10
C TYR A 982 20.28 -21.28 47.39
N THR A 983 20.33 -22.60 47.23
CA THR A 983 21.30 -23.38 46.46
C THR A 983 20.52 -24.29 45.52
N PHE A 984 21.08 -24.59 44.36
CA PHE A 984 20.50 -25.59 43.46
C PHE A 984 20.77 -26.99 44.01
N ALA A 985 19.73 -27.82 44.08
CA ALA A 985 19.79 -29.19 44.65
C ALA A 985 19.70 -30.29 43.58
N GLY A 986 19.55 -29.93 42.30
CA GLY A 986 19.51 -30.83 41.17
C GLY A 986 18.26 -30.73 40.31
N TRP A 987 18.36 -31.34 39.12
CA TRP A 987 17.26 -31.62 38.20
C TRP A 987 16.69 -32.99 38.48
N TYR A 988 15.36 -33.10 38.51
CA TYR A 988 14.63 -34.32 38.85
C TYR A 988 13.60 -34.65 37.78
N GLU A 989 13.38 -35.95 37.51
CA GLU A 989 12.32 -36.46 36.65
C GLU A 989 11.66 -37.68 37.33
N ASN A 990 10.33 -37.64 37.50
CA ASN A 990 9.59 -38.63 38.31
C ASN A 990 10.23 -38.86 39.70
N ASP A 991 10.57 -37.76 40.39
CA ASP A 991 11.29 -37.70 41.67
C ASP A 991 12.72 -38.31 41.70
N ASN A 992 13.25 -38.81 40.58
CA ASN A 992 14.64 -39.27 40.46
C ASN A 992 15.58 -38.12 40.09
N LEU A 993 16.71 -37.99 40.79
CA LEU A 993 17.77 -37.02 40.48
C LEU A 993 18.49 -37.42 39.17
N ILE A 994 18.39 -36.58 38.13
CA ILE A 994 18.99 -36.83 36.81
C ILE A 994 20.23 -35.97 36.52
N SER A 995 20.41 -34.85 37.21
CA SER A 995 21.65 -34.03 37.14
C SER A 995 21.82 -33.16 38.39
N LYS A 996 23.05 -32.94 38.82
CA LYS A 996 23.41 -31.96 39.86
C LYS A 996 23.84 -30.61 39.29
N GLU A 997 24.17 -30.56 38.00
CA GLU A 997 24.65 -29.34 37.34
C GLU A 997 23.51 -28.38 37.03
N LYS A 998 23.74 -27.08 37.26
CA LYS A 998 22.77 -26.02 36.99
C LYS A 998 22.30 -26.06 35.54
N GLU A 999 23.24 -26.22 34.61
CA GLU A 999 22.97 -26.47 33.20
C GLU A 999 22.99 -27.98 32.97
N TYR A 1000 21.90 -28.54 32.45
CA TYR A 1000 21.83 -29.95 32.05
C TYR A 1000 21.44 -30.04 30.57
N ARG A 1001 22.29 -30.71 29.80
CA ARG A 1001 22.24 -30.77 28.34
C ARG A 1001 22.01 -32.22 27.90
N PHE A 1002 21.01 -32.48 27.06
CA PHE A 1002 20.66 -33.84 26.63
C PHE A 1002 20.01 -33.89 25.25
N CYS A 1003 20.18 -35.01 24.54
CA CYS A 1003 19.51 -35.31 23.28
C CYS A 1003 18.02 -35.60 23.52
N VAL A 1004 17.11 -34.95 22.79
CA VAL A 1004 15.66 -35.07 23.00
C VAL A 1004 15.10 -36.18 22.10
N GLN A 1005 15.11 -37.41 22.61
CA GLN A 1005 14.48 -38.56 21.92
C GLN A 1005 12.99 -38.73 22.26
N ASN A 1006 12.58 -38.31 23.47
CA ASN A 1006 11.24 -38.53 24.03
C ASN A 1006 10.72 -37.28 24.76
N ASN A 1007 9.42 -37.25 25.06
CA ASN A 1007 8.82 -36.22 25.91
C ASN A 1007 9.36 -36.34 27.35
N ARG A 1008 9.68 -35.21 27.99
CA ARG A 1008 10.29 -35.16 29.33
C ARG A 1008 9.62 -34.15 30.26
N ASN A 1009 9.67 -34.40 31.56
CA ASN A 1009 9.05 -33.57 32.60
C ASN A 1009 10.04 -33.34 33.76
N LEU A 1010 10.78 -32.24 33.68
CA LEU A 1010 11.89 -31.93 34.58
C LEU A 1010 11.50 -30.93 35.67
N SER A 1011 12.06 -31.11 36.87
CA SER A 1011 11.88 -30.19 37.99
C SER A 1011 13.23 -29.79 38.61
N ALA A 1012 13.46 -28.48 38.75
CA ALA A 1012 14.58 -27.94 39.48
C ALA A 1012 14.23 -27.79 40.96
N HIS A 1013 14.98 -28.48 41.82
CA HIS A 1013 14.79 -28.41 43.27
C HIS A 1013 15.83 -27.45 43.88
N PHE A 1014 15.43 -26.71 44.91
CA PHE A 1014 16.27 -25.66 45.54
C PHE A 1014 16.30 -25.81 47.06
N SER A 1015 17.49 -25.95 47.62
CA SER A 1015 17.73 -26.04 49.06
C SER A 1015 17.93 -24.65 49.66
N LYS A 1016 17.32 -24.37 50.82
CA LYS A 1016 17.51 -23.08 51.51
C LYS A 1016 18.80 -23.09 52.34
N ASN A 1017 19.64 -22.08 52.17
CA ASN A 1017 20.94 -22.00 52.82
C ASN A 1017 20.77 -21.74 54.33
N ALA A 1018 21.53 -22.48 55.15
CA ALA A 1018 21.49 -22.33 56.60
C ALA A 1018 22.12 -21.00 57.06
N ASN A 1019 21.55 -20.38 58.09
CA ASN A 1019 22.05 -19.12 58.63
C ASN A 1019 23.43 -19.31 59.30
N GLN A 1020 24.47 -18.64 58.82
CA GLN A 1020 25.65 -18.37 59.66
C GLN A 1020 25.39 -17.19 60.60
N GLY A 1021 25.96 -17.27 61.81
CA GLY A 1021 25.66 -16.37 62.93
C GLY A 1021 26.34 -15.01 62.87
N THR A 1022 25.83 -14.09 63.68
CA THR A 1022 26.32 -12.70 63.79
C THR A 1022 27.62 -12.56 64.58
N GLN A 1023 28.56 -11.76 64.06
CA GLN A 1023 29.47 -10.97 64.89
C GLN A 1023 29.47 -9.49 64.46
N LYS A 1024 30.02 -8.63 65.33
CA LYS A 1024 29.82 -7.16 65.33
C LYS A 1024 31.12 -6.44 64.93
N PRO A 1025 31.08 -5.37 64.11
CA PRO A 1025 32.28 -4.78 63.52
C PRO A 1025 33.08 -3.87 64.47
N SER A 1026 34.39 -3.80 64.20
CA SER A 1026 35.32 -2.74 64.65
C SER A 1026 35.73 -1.87 63.44
N SER A 1027 36.41 -0.75 63.68
CA SER A 1027 36.46 0.41 62.77
C SER A 1027 37.77 0.64 62.01
N ASN A 1028 37.66 1.39 60.89
CA ASN A 1028 38.71 1.95 60.02
C ASN A 1028 39.37 0.91 59.07
N THR A 1029 39.45 1.09 57.75
CA THR A 1029 39.01 2.15 56.80
C THR A 1029 38.74 1.48 55.41
N THR A 1030 38.26 2.09 54.32
CA THR A 1030 38.08 3.50 53.92
C THR A 1030 36.66 3.72 53.32
N LYS A 1031 36.49 4.26 52.10
CA LYS A 1031 35.18 4.50 51.44
C LYS A 1031 35.32 4.66 49.91
N PRO A 1032 34.46 3.99 49.10
CA PRO A 1032 33.74 4.71 48.03
C PRO A 1032 32.23 4.87 48.28
N SER A 1033 31.56 5.75 47.53
CA SER A 1033 30.21 6.25 47.86
C SER A 1033 29.05 5.39 47.33
N GLY A 1034 28.69 4.34 48.07
CA GLY A 1034 27.49 3.52 47.80
C GLY A 1034 26.18 4.19 48.25
N ASN A 1035 25.38 4.72 47.31
CA ASN A 1035 24.15 5.46 47.62
C ASN A 1035 22.92 4.53 47.75
N THR A 1036 22.74 3.93 48.92
CA THR A 1036 21.70 2.91 49.20
C THR A 1036 20.30 3.51 49.33
N THR A 1037 19.36 3.06 48.50
CA THR A 1037 17.96 3.50 48.56
C THR A 1037 17.11 2.53 49.36
N LYS A 1038 16.57 2.98 50.51
CA LYS A 1038 15.66 2.23 51.40
C LYS A 1038 14.56 1.48 50.64
N ALA A 1039 14.24 0.28 51.11
CA ALA A 1039 13.09 -0.49 50.64
C ALA A 1039 11.78 0.33 50.79
N PRO A 1040 10.83 0.22 49.84
CA PRO A 1040 9.62 1.03 49.87
C PRO A 1040 8.67 0.59 50.99
N SER A 1041 8.21 1.56 51.79
CA SER A 1041 7.11 1.36 52.74
C SER A 1041 5.83 0.94 52.01
N ILE A 1042 5.30 -0.25 52.34
CA ILE A 1042 4.07 -0.78 51.77
C ILE A 1042 2.89 0.07 52.28
N LYS A 1043 2.10 0.63 51.36
CA LYS A 1043 0.90 1.39 51.73
C LYS A 1043 -0.19 0.44 52.25
N PRO A 1044 -0.88 0.77 53.36
CA PRO A 1044 -1.90 -0.10 53.95
C PRO A 1044 -3.09 -0.29 52.99
N PHE A 1045 -3.58 -1.52 52.90
CA PHE A 1045 -4.68 -1.93 52.03
C PHE A 1045 -5.95 -1.14 52.33
N LYS A 1046 -6.54 -0.49 51.31
CA LYS A 1046 -7.69 0.40 51.50
C LYS A 1046 -8.83 0.13 50.52
N ALA A 1047 -10.05 0.11 51.07
CA ALA A 1047 -11.30 0.12 50.33
C ALA A 1047 -11.57 1.51 49.75
N THR A 1048 -11.64 1.64 48.42
CA THR A 1048 -12.04 2.89 47.74
C THR A 1048 -13.41 2.73 47.05
N GLY A 1049 -13.94 3.83 46.51
CA GLY A 1049 -15.30 3.92 45.98
C GLY A 1049 -16.36 4.39 46.99
N LYS A 1050 -17.33 5.15 46.51
CA LYS A 1050 -18.51 5.65 47.25
C LYS A 1050 -19.73 5.52 46.32
N PRO A 1051 -20.92 5.08 46.79
CA PRO A 1051 -21.37 5.06 48.18
C PRO A 1051 -21.87 3.69 48.69
N LYS A 1052 -22.07 3.65 50.01
CA LYS A 1052 -22.61 2.53 50.78
C LYS A 1052 -24.14 2.35 50.66
N GLN A 1053 -24.78 2.92 49.63
CA GLN A 1053 -26.24 3.03 49.49
C GLN A 1053 -26.67 2.95 48.01
N ILE A 1054 -27.19 1.79 47.59
CA ILE A 1054 -27.51 1.44 46.19
C ILE A 1054 -29.01 1.11 46.09
N ALA A 1055 -29.71 1.55 45.06
CA ALA A 1055 -31.10 1.21 44.81
C ALA A 1055 -31.30 -0.32 44.61
N ALA A 1056 -32.40 -0.86 45.16
CA ALA A 1056 -32.73 -2.27 44.96
C ALA A 1056 -32.90 -2.62 43.47
N GLY A 1057 -32.30 -3.73 43.03
CA GLY A 1057 -32.28 -4.12 41.61
C GLY A 1057 -31.24 -3.39 40.75
N LYS A 1058 -30.25 -2.71 41.34
CA LYS A 1058 -29.18 -2.00 40.61
C LYS A 1058 -27.77 -2.50 40.97
N LYS A 1059 -26.81 -2.12 40.11
CA LYS A 1059 -25.40 -2.51 40.19
C LYS A 1059 -24.49 -1.32 40.50
N VAL A 1060 -23.35 -1.56 41.12
CA VAL A 1060 -22.23 -0.61 41.25
C VAL A 1060 -20.91 -1.37 41.19
N ASN A 1061 -19.80 -0.71 40.85
CA ASN A 1061 -18.47 -1.30 40.97
C ASN A 1061 -17.77 -0.83 42.25
N LEU A 1062 -16.98 -1.71 42.87
CA LEU A 1062 -16.12 -1.42 44.02
C LEU A 1062 -14.64 -1.63 43.64
N LYS A 1063 -13.72 -0.91 44.28
CA LYS A 1063 -12.28 -1.04 44.02
C LYS A 1063 -11.50 -1.15 45.33
N ALA A 1064 -10.71 -2.21 45.45
CA ALA A 1064 -9.71 -2.34 46.51
C ALA A 1064 -8.35 -1.84 45.98
N GLU A 1065 -7.55 -1.19 46.83
CA GLU A 1065 -6.21 -0.70 46.47
C GLU A 1065 -5.16 -1.29 47.42
N ILE A 1066 -4.42 -2.29 46.92
CA ILE A 1066 -3.19 -2.82 47.53
C ILE A 1066 -2.03 -1.94 47.07
N GLY A 1067 -1.06 -1.65 47.95
CA GLY A 1067 0.16 -0.91 47.59
C GLY A 1067 1.21 -1.72 46.80
N LEU A 1068 0.78 -2.67 45.96
CA LEU A 1068 1.59 -3.68 45.27
C LEU A 1068 1.18 -3.80 43.77
N PRO A 1069 1.96 -4.47 42.90
CA PRO A 1069 1.63 -4.63 41.48
C PRO A 1069 0.31 -5.38 41.21
N ASP A 1070 -0.30 -5.13 40.06
CA ASP A 1070 -1.64 -5.64 39.74
C ASP A 1070 -1.73 -7.16 39.50
N SER A 1071 -0.59 -7.87 39.41
CA SER A 1071 -0.54 -9.34 39.50
C SER A 1071 -1.04 -9.89 40.85
N ILE A 1072 -1.00 -9.07 41.90
CA ILE A 1072 -1.47 -9.41 43.26
C ILE A 1072 -2.90 -8.89 43.50
N THR A 1073 -3.32 -7.80 42.84
CA THR A 1073 -4.70 -7.28 42.93
C THR A 1073 -5.69 -8.14 42.14
N LYS A 1074 -5.27 -8.78 41.03
CA LYS A 1074 -6.09 -9.74 40.28
C LYS A 1074 -6.32 -11.08 41.00
N GLN A 1075 -5.66 -11.32 42.14
CA GLN A 1075 -5.88 -12.47 43.03
C GLN A 1075 -6.82 -12.14 44.22
N LEU A 1076 -7.62 -11.06 44.12
CA LEU A 1076 -8.59 -10.69 45.15
C LEU A 1076 -9.86 -11.55 45.09
N ILE A 1077 -10.13 -12.29 46.17
CA ILE A 1077 -11.36 -13.06 46.38
C ILE A 1077 -12.46 -12.11 46.85
N TRP A 1078 -13.50 -11.94 46.03
CA TRP A 1078 -14.66 -11.10 46.34
C TRP A 1078 -15.82 -11.92 46.92
N LYS A 1079 -16.19 -11.66 48.18
CA LYS A 1079 -17.25 -12.36 48.90
C LYS A 1079 -18.38 -11.42 49.31
N SER A 1080 -19.61 -11.91 49.30
CA SER A 1080 -20.78 -11.21 49.88
C SER A 1080 -21.25 -11.95 51.14
N SER A 1081 -21.45 -11.21 52.24
CA SER A 1081 -21.96 -11.77 53.49
C SER A 1081 -23.44 -12.17 53.42
N ASN A 1082 -24.15 -11.81 52.35
CA ASN A 1082 -25.54 -12.23 52.13
C ASN A 1082 -25.91 -12.13 50.63
N THR A 1083 -25.75 -13.24 49.91
CA THR A 1083 -26.09 -13.37 48.49
C THR A 1083 -27.59 -13.29 48.20
N LYS A 1084 -28.46 -13.39 49.22
CA LYS A 1084 -29.91 -13.10 49.11
C LYS A 1084 -30.20 -11.58 49.14
N VAL A 1085 -29.25 -10.73 49.57
CA VAL A 1085 -29.33 -9.26 49.52
C VAL A 1085 -28.57 -8.68 48.31
N ALA A 1086 -27.30 -9.04 48.14
CA ALA A 1086 -26.50 -8.65 46.97
C ALA A 1086 -25.44 -9.70 46.63
N THR A 1087 -25.15 -9.88 45.35
CA THR A 1087 -23.99 -10.67 44.86
C THR A 1087 -22.85 -9.75 44.45
N VAL A 1088 -21.64 -10.29 44.35
CA VAL A 1088 -20.45 -9.62 43.78
C VAL A 1088 -19.75 -10.62 42.86
N ASN A 1089 -19.08 -10.16 41.80
CA ASN A 1089 -18.24 -10.99 40.93
C ASN A 1089 -16.74 -10.71 41.15
N ALA A 1090 -15.87 -11.50 40.53
CA ALA A 1090 -14.41 -11.36 40.64
C ALA A 1090 -13.88 -9.96 40.28
N ASN A 1091 -14.62 -9.19 39.47
CA ASN A 1091 -14.25 -7.84 39.03
C ASN A 1091 -14.77 -6.73 39.96
N GLY A 1092 -15.29 -7.07 41.16
CA GLY A 1092 -15.79 -6.10 42.16
C GLY A 1092 -17.21 -5.55 41.90
N VAL A 1093 -17.93 -6.07 40.88
CA VAL A 1093 -19.25 -5.55 40.49
C VAL A 1093 -20.34 -6.13 41.39
N VAL A 1094 -20.88 -5.28 42.26
CA VAL A 1094 -21.93 -5.62 43.22
C VAL A 1094 -23.31 -5.45 42.59
N THR A 1095 -24.14 -6.49 42.65
CA THR A 1095 -25.54 -6.49 42.16
C THR A 1095 -26.51 -6.65 43.32
N VAL A 1096 -27.29 -5.62 43.62
CA VAL A 1096 -28.32 -5.65 44.68
C VAL A 1096 -29.64 -6.21 44.13
N LYS A 1097 -30.25 -7.17 44.82
CA LYS A 1097 -31.48 -7.84 44.34
C LYS A 1097 -32.72 -6.93 44.43
N LYS A 1098 -33.76 -7.22 43.64
CA LYS A 1098 -34.94 -6.32 43.47
C LYS A 1098 -35.81 -6.20 44.73
N LYS A 1099 -36.07 -7.29 45.45
CA LYS A 1099 -36.98 -7.34 46.62
C LYS A 1099 -36.26 -7.17 47.99
N THR A 1100 -35.22 -6.33 48.08
CA THR A 1100 -34.34 -6.27 49.28
C THR A 1100 -34.20 -4.90 49.93
N GLY A 1101 -34.93 -3.87 49.46
CA GLY A 1101 -34.80 -2.50 49.96
C GLY A 1101 -34.98 -2.39 51.48
N GLY A 1102 -34.03 -1.76 52.15
CA GLY A 1102 -33.88 -1.67 53.61
C GLY A 1102 -32.82 -2.61 54.20
N LYS A 1103 -32.49 -3.72 53.51
CA LYS A 1103 -31.51 -4.71 53.99
C LYS A 1103 -30.07 -4.23 53.77
N LYS A 1104 -29.18 -4.63 54.68
CA LYS A 1104 -27.73 -4.36 54.64
C LYS A 1104 -26.97 -5.65 54.32
N VAL A 1105 -25.77 -5.52 53.74
CA VAL A 1105 -24.87 -6.62 53.41
C VAL A 1105 -23.43 -6.13 53.44
N THR A 1106 -22.47 -6.95 53.83
CA THR A 1106 -21.04 -6.63 53.71
C THR A 1106 -20.49 -7.30 52.46
N ILE A 1107 -19.82 -6.52 51.62
CA ILE A 1107 -18.98 -7.05 50.54
C ILE A 1107 -17.53 -6.97 51.01
N THR A 1108 -16.74 -8.01 50.78
CA THR A 1108 -15.35 -8.14 51.21
C THR A 1108 -14.47 -8.52 50.04
N ALA A 1109 -13.28 -7.95 49.97
CA ALA A 1109 -12.19 -8.39 49.10
C ALA A 1109 -11.01 -8.82 49.99
N SER A 1110 -10.50 -10.05 49.82
CA SER A 1110 -9.29 -10.53 50.49
C SER A 1110 -8.27 -11.08 49.51
N ASN A 1111 -6.99 -11.07 49.88
CA ASN A 1111 -5.98 -11.90 49.25
C ASN A 1111 -5.29 -12.69 50.37
N ASP A 1112 -5.59 -13.98 50.43
CA ASP A 1112 -5.28 -14.83 51.57
C ASP A 1112 -3.79 -15.22 51.59
N LYS A 1113 -3.12 -15.24 50.41
CA LYS A 1113 -1.67 -15.48 50.28
C LYS A 1113 -0.82 -14.41 50.97
N ILE A 1114 -1.33 -13.17 51.03
CA ILE A 1114 -0.67 -12.05 51.73
C ILE A 1114 -1.46 -11.57 52.97
N LYS A 1115 -2.48 -12.33 53.40
CA LYS A 1115 -3.28 -12.11 54.62
C LYS A 1115 -3.87 -10.69 54.76
N VAL A 1116 -4.33 -10.06 53.68
CA VAL A 1116 -5.01 -8.74 53.72
C VAL A 1116 -6.49 -8.83 53.35
N SER A 1117 -7.36 -8.05 54.02
CA SER A 1117 -8.78 -7.93 53.68
C SER A 1117 -9.32 -6.50 53.82
N ALA A 1118 -10.33 -6.15 53.01
CA ALA A 1118 -11.01 -4.86 53.01
C ALA A 1118 -12.51 -5.05 52.75
N SER A 1119 -13.37 -4.25 53.40
CA SER A 1119 -14.83 -4.49 53.42
C SER A 1119 -15.69 -3.24 53.29
N TRP A 1120 -16.79 -3.36 52.54
CA TRP A 1120 -17.82 -2.34 52.31
C TRP A 1120 -19.16 -2.80 52.88
N LYS A 1121 -19.66 -2.13 53.92
CA LYS A 1121 -21.06 -2.25 54.34
C LYS A 1121 -21.94 -1.54 53.30
N VAL A 1122 -22.74 -2.28 52.55
CA VAL A 1122 -23.66 -1.84 51.48
C VAL A 1122 -25.10 -1.91 51.97
N THR A 1123 -25.89 -0.87 51.69
CA THR A 1123 -27.33 -0.81 52.00
C THR A 1123 -28.14 -0.83 50.72
N SER A 1124 -29.11 -1.74 50.64
CA SER A 1124 -30.14 -1.74 49.60
C SER A 1124 -31.18 -0.66 49.91
N MET A 1125 -31.38 0.30 49.01
CA MET A 1125 -32.31 1.42 49.20
C MET A 1125 -33.69 1.09 48.64
N LYS A 1126 -34.76 1.49 49.36
CA LYS A 1126 -36.15 1.30 48.91
C LYS A 1126 -36.54 2.24 47.76
N GLY A 1127 -35.92 3.42 47.67
CA GLY A 1127 -36.12 4.37 46.58
C GLY A 1127 -34.95 4.44 45.59
N ILE A 1128 -35.19 5.05 44.43
CA ILE A 1128 -34.24 5.26 43.33
C ILE A 1128 -34.31 6.69 42.78
N VAL A 1129 -33.19 7.22 42.30
CA VAL A 1129 -33.14 8.47 41.54
C VAL A 1129 -33.76 8.28 40.16
N LYS A 1130 -34.69 9.17 39.80
CA LYS A 1130 -35.41 9.18 38.53
C LYS A 1130 -34.79 10.18 37.53
N LYS A 1131 -34.40 11.38 38.01
CA LYS A 1131 -33.85 12.46 37.18
C LYS A 1131 -32.85 13.31 37.97
N VAL A 1132 -31.82 13.80 37.29
CA VAL A 1132 -30.89 14.85 37.78
C VAL A 1132 -30.98 16.00 36.78
N LYS A 1133 -31.00 17.26 37.26
CA LYS A 1133 -30.92 18.47 36.43
C LYS A 1133 -29.92 19.43 37.06
N ILE A 1134 -28.96 19.94 36.28
CA ILE A 1134 -28.00 20.96 36.73
C ILE A 1134 -28.47 22.35 36.27
N THR A 1135 -28.32 23.34 37.13
CA THR A 1135 -28.67 24.75 36.90
C THR A 1135 -27.59 25.65 37.50
N GLY A 1136 -27.21 26.72 36.79
CA GLY A 1136 -26.19 27.68 37.22
C GLY A 1136 -25.71 28.54 36.06
N THR A 1137 -24.68 29.36 36.29
CA THR A 1137 -24.14 30.29 35.28
C THR A 1137 -23.41 29.52 34.17
N LYS A 1138 -23.76 29.77 32.90
CA LYS A 1138 -23.12 29.12 31.72
C LYS A 1138 -21.69 29.60 31.43
N THR A 1139 -21.23 30.68 32.07
CA THR A 1139 -19.93 31.33 31.80
C THR A 1139 -19.19 31.77 33.06
N VAL A 1140 -17.85 31.77 33.02
CA VAL A 1140 -16.97 32.29 34.08
C VAL A 1140 -15.65 32.80 33.48
N LYS A 1141 -15.02 33.80 34.10
CA LYS A 1141 -13.68 34.29 33.70
C LYS A 1141 -12.60 33.26 34.04
N ALA A 1142 -11.61 33.08 33.18
CA ALA A 1142 -10.52 32.13 33.39
C ALA A 1142 -9.79 32.34 34.73
N GLY A 1143 -9.54 31.26 35.48
CA GLY A 1143 -8.91 31.29 36.80
C GLY A 1143 -9.86 31.60 37.96
N LYS A 1144 -11.15 31.88 37.71
CA LYS A 1144 -12.18 32.06 38.74
C LYS A 1144 -13.07 30.80 38.86
N SER A 1145 -13.93 30.80 39.88
CA SER A 1145 -14.86 29.71 40.20
C SER A 1145 -16.32 30.10 39.97
N LEU A 1146 -17.19 29.12 39.76
CA LEU A 1146 -18.65 29.25 39.80
C LEU A 1146 -19.26 28.10 40.64
N LYS A 1147 -20.52 28.22 41.07
CA LYS A 1147 -21.25 27.12 41.73
C LYS A 1147 -22.43 26.66 40.88
N LEU A 1148 -22.54 25.35 40.68
CA LEU A 1148 -23.67 24.69 40.01
C LEU A 1148 -24.59 24.05 41.06
N LYS A 1149 -25.90 24.32 40.95
CA LYS A 1149 -26.94 23.65 41.74
C LYS A 1149 -27.45 22.44 40.97
N ALA A 1150 -27.49 21.27 41.62
CA ALA A 1150 -28.11 20.08 41.05
C ALA A 1150 -29.41 19.73 41.78
N ASN A 1151 -30.50 19.61 41.03
CA ASN A 1151 -31.82 19.24 41.52
C ASN A 1151 -32.06 17.76 41.20
N VAL A 1152 -32.46 16.96 42.21
CA VAL A 1152 -32.52 15.49 42.13
C VAL A 1152 -33.94 14.99 42.42
N THR A 1153 -34.63 14.54 41.38
CA THR A 1153 -35.95 13.90 41.47
C THR A 1153 -35.76 12.41 41.75
N ALA A 1154 -36.28 11.93 42.88
CA ALA A 1154 -36.11 10.55 43.35
C ALA A 1154 -37.30 10.09 44.20
N THR A 1155 -37.56 8.79 44.26
CA THR A 1155 -38.67 8.24 45.06
C THR A 1155 -38.38 8.25 46.58
N LYS A 1156 -39.41 8.06 47.41
CA LYS A 1156 -39.30 8.09 48.88
C LYS A 1156 -38.26 7.06 49.35
N LYS A 1157 -37.37 7.46 50.26
CA LYS A 1157 -36.22 6.66 50.78
C LYS A 1157 -35.17 6.24 49.72
N ALA A 1158 -34.91 7.08 48.71
CA ALA A 1158 -33.78 6.97 47.77
C ALA A 1158 -32.48 7.62 48.28
N ASN A 1159 -31.32 7.16 47.80
CA ASN A 1159 -30.04 7.87 47.96
C ASN A 1159 -29.94 8.99 46.89
N LYS A 1160 -30.02 10.26 47.32
CA LYS A 1160 -29.95 11.44 46.43
C LYS A 1160 -28.51 11.96 46.19
N LYS A 1161 -27.46 11.33 46.73
CA LYS A 1161 -26.08 11.83 46.62
C LYS A 1161 -25.56 11.73 45.19
N LEU A 1162 -24.83 12.77 44.76
CA LEU A 1162 -24.23 12.87 43.43
C LEU A 1162 -22.70 12.79 43.50
N GLN A 1163 -22.09 12.25 42.44
CA GLN A 1163 -20.67 12.38 42.15
C GLN A 1163 -20.51 13.40 41.03
N TRP A 1164 -19.66 14.41 41.25
CA TRP A 1164 -19.34 15.43 40.26
C TRP A 1164 -18.00 15.12 39.58
N THR A 1165 -17.93 15.32 38.26
CA THR A 1165 -16.71 15.20 37.46
C THR A 1165 -16.61 16.30 36.41
N SER A 1166 -15.39 16.58 35.96
CA SER A 1166 -15.08 17.52 34.86
C SER A 1166 -14.53 16.74 33.68
N SER A 1167 -14.97 17.07 32.47
CA SER A 1167 -14.44 16.45 31.24
C SER A 1167 -12.99 16.77 30.95
N ASN A 1168 -12.38 17.76 31.63
CA ASN A 1168 -10.95 18.02 31.53
C ASN A 1168 -10.42 18.73 32.80
N THR A 1169 -9.77 17.96 33.67
CA THR A 1169 -9.13 18.44 34.91
C THR A 1169 -7.85 19.24 34.68
N LYS A 1170 -7.27 19.23 33.47
CA LYS A 1170 -6.21 20.18 33.09
C LYS A 1170 -6.76 21.61 33.06
N TYR A 1171 -8.03 21.82 32.72
CA TYR A 1171 -8.65 23.15 32.57
C TYR A 1171 -9.61 23.58 33.70
N ALA A 1172 -10.40 22.65 34.27
CA ALA A 1172 -11.21 22.95 35.46
C ALA A 1172 -11.48 21.70 36.31
N THR A 1173 -11.54 21.88 37.63
CA THR A 1173 -11.96 20.86 38.60
C THR A 1173 -13.34 21.20 39.17
N VAL A 1174 -14.02 20.21 39.77
CA VAL A 1174 -15.30 20.38 40.46
C VAL A 1174 -15.29 19.58 41.77
N ASN A 1175 -15.83 20.13 42.84
CA ASN A 1175 -15.94 19.44 44.15
C ASN A 1175 -17.32 18.77 44.33
N ALA A 1176 -17.54 18.12 45.49
CA ALA A 1176 -18.80 17.41 45.75
C ALA A 1176 -20.01 18.35 45.90
N GLU A 1177 -19.75 19.62 46.18
CA GLU A 1177 -20.71 20.70 46.41
C GLU A 1177 -21.11 21.42 45.10
N GLY A 1178 -20.62 20.96 43.95
CA GLY A 1178 -20.90 21.54 42.63
C GLY A 1178 -20.14 22.83 42.32
N VAL A 1179 -19.13 23.21 43.12
CA VAL A 1179 -18.26 24.35 42.87
C VAL A 1179 -17.20 23.97 41.83
N VAL A 1180 -17.21 24.66 40.70
CA VAL A 1180 -16.30 24.46 39.56
C VAL A 1180 -15.21 25.52 39.62
N LYS A 1181 -13.94 25.14 39.71
CA LYS A 1181 -12.77 26.04 39.72
C LYS A 1181 -12.01 25.91 38.40
N THR A 1182 -11.95 26.99 37.63
CA THR A 1182 -11.22 27.03 36.35
C THR A 1182 -9.77 27.47 36.55
N LYS A 1183 -8.88 27.12 35.62
CA LYS A 1183 -7.49 27.61 35.58
C LYS A 1183 -7.34 28.77 34.57
N LYS A 1184 -6.29 29.59 34.71
CA LYS A 1184 -5.99 30.70 33.77
C LYS A 1184 -5.86 30.18 32.31
N THR A 1185 -5.28 29.01 32.12
CA THR A 1185 -5.08 28.34 30.82
C THR A 1185 -6.37 27.85 30.14
N ALA A 1186 -7.53 27.99 30.78
CA ALA A 1186 -8.82 27.60 30.20
C ALA A 1186 -9.49 28.69 29.35
N LYS A 1187 -8.87 29.87 29.18
CA LYS A 1187 -9.41 31.02 28.42
C LYS A 1187 -9.95 30.60 27.05
N ARG A 1188 -11.13 31.11 26.66
CA ARG A 1188 -11.91 30.74 25.45
C ARG A 1188 -12.36 29.26 25.33
N LYS A 1189 -11.97 28.32 26.21
CA LYS A 1189 -12.36 26.90 26.13
C LYS A 1189 -13.75 26.63 26.73
N THR A 1190 -14.40 25.55 26.31
CA THR A 1190 -15.70 25.08 26.87
C THR A 1190 -15.54 23.72 27.52
N ILE A 1191 -16.02 23.57 28.76
CA ILE A 1191 -15.82 22.39 29.61
C ILE A 1191 -17.18 21.77 29.96
N LYS A 1192 -17.29 20.43 29.90
CA LYS A 1192 -18.50 19.70 30.31
C LYS A 1192 -18.34 19.26 31.77
N ILE A 1193 -19.20 19.76 32.66
CA ILE A 1193 -19.28 19.33 34.06
C ILE A 1193 -20.44 18.34 34.20
N ILE A 1194 -20.20 17.21 34.84
CA ILE A 1194 -21.16 16.10 34.94
C ILE A 1194 -21.49 15.84 36.40
N ALA A 1195 -22.78 15.67 36.72
CA ALA A 1195 -23.24 15.19 38.01
C ALA A 1195 -24.00 13.87 37.83
N MET A 1196 -23.55 12.80 38.48
CA MET A 1196 -24.08 11.45 38.35
C MET A 1196 -24.68 10.96 39.66
N ALA A 1197 -25.88 10.39 39.61
CA ALA A 1197 -26.54 9.74 40.74
C ALA A 1197 -25.78 8.49 41.17
N THR A 1198 -25.48 8.40 42.46
CA THR A 1198 -24.56 7.40 43.00
C THR A 1198 -25.25 6.14 43.54
N ASP A 1199 -26.57 6.03 43.35
CA ASP A 1199 -27.41 4.92 43.80
C ASP A 1199 -27.46 3.74 42.81
N GLY A 1200 -26.63 3.74 41.77
CA GLY A 1200 -26.66 2.73 40.69
C GLY A 1200 -27.80 2.94 39.68
N SER A 1201 -28.55 4.04 39.73
CA SER A 1201 -29.59 4.36 38.74
C SER A 1201 -29.05 4.76 37.36
N GLY A 1202 -27.76 5.11 37.27
CA GLY A 1202 -27.11 5.63 36.05
C GLY A 1202 -27.55 7.05 35.65
N LYS A 1203 -28.46 7.69 36.40
CA LYS A 1203 -29.00 9.01 36.04
C LYS A 1203 -27.94 10.09 36.22
N LYS A 1204 -27.55 10.73 35.12
CA LYS A 1204 -26.56 11.82 35.09
C LYS A 1204 -27.12 13.04 34.37
N ALA A 1205 -26.58 14.21 34.70
CA ALA A 1205 -26.77 15.44 33.96
C ALA A 1205 -25.42 16.04 33.57
N THR A 1206 -25.38 16.76 32.45
CA THR A 1206 -24.18 17.42 31.93
C THR A 1206 -24.47 18.89 31.72
N PHE A 1207 -23.55 19.76 32.13
CA PHE A 1207 -23.65 21.21 32.03
C PHE A 1207 -22.41 21.77 31.31
N LYS A 1208 -22.61 22.56 30.25
CA LYS A 1208 -21.52 23.22 29.52
C LYS A 1208 -21.16 24.54 30.21
N VAL A 1209 -19.89 24.73 30.55
CA VAL A 1209 -19.34 26.00 31.07
C VAL A 1209 -18.36 26.55 30.03
N LYS A 1210 -18.66 27.72 29.44
CA LYS A 1210 -17.75 28.44 28.53
C LYS A 1210 -16.89 29.41 29.34
N VAL A 1211 -15.58 29.20 29.32
CA VAL A 1211 -14.63 30.05 30.05
C VAL A 1211 -14.27 31.25 29.17
N LYS A 1212 -14.47 32.46 29.70
CA LYS A 1212 -14.11 33.73 29.06
C LYS A 1212 -12.67 34.09 29.41
#